data_AF-A0A9P6VPG1-F1
#
_entry.id   AF-A0A9P6VPG1-F1
#
_cell.length_a   1.000
_cell.length_b   1.000
_cell.length_c   1.000
_cell.angle_alpha   90.00
_cell.angle_beta   90.00
_cell.angle_gamma   90.00
#
_symmetry.space_group_name_H-M   'P 1'
#
loop_
_entity.id
_entity.type
_entity.pdbx_description
1 polymer ?
#
loop_
_entity_poly.entity_id
_entity_poly.type
_entity_poly.pdbx_seq_one_letter_code
_entity_poly.pdbx_strand_id
1 'polypeptide(L)'
;MRLYDLLLSLLWLGPWSTLASTPVDDARQYERACPDYKKYSTFRHQPLSEGPMALPFQRPSIYCRTFSSPLVEQVIEDITGRMENKDLARVFENAFPNTLDTTVRWHVDGTTKHTELKRSVSEAGKWDGAQSFVVTGDINAEWLRDSTNQLLQYQPLAKKDPKIFKLILGAINTQAEYVIESPYCNAFQPPPPSHLAATQNGQEDYVHPAYEPSFVFECKYELDSLAHFLALGNAFYNHTSSLDFLTTRWYKALDTVLQVLDQQSQSTFDAMTGKFQRNSYTFSRRTDQGTETLPLSGVGNPLNYGTGLIRSAFRPSDDSTILGFYIPANAMMAVELKRTAEVLRAAKNVVVAQTLEKRAQAITDGIWNYGVVEHKNYGKVFAYEVDGYGSQILMDDANVPSLLALPILGFVDKTHVVYQQTRKMLLEKSGNPYYLEGRAFHGIGGPHIGLEYAWPMSLLLQAMTSDDDSEIENCLSLVLASARLGLVHESINVNRINDYTRSWFAFRAAFLYILPRVYSSEASLQLTAYRARLPALYSDFVTLRTLNPDGYTANISTWVSGLSSALRSGVLPPNLLILALDESLFQALETKECGRPLSLGTVVSEALSKKKFIGLQEFRDAKESIYGSRWNIRVPSLGEVLSWGLKQLGLGFGGGKLEGKKVVVRANLEEAGKAFESRTKGQRSRTGRIWSLVAFREEFRDLLSPTNELSTVDFEILLRYLQRDRALISWDGETVKLRAKGEVDQITSEDTSIANLKTLISDLSIQTKVLEGRVDELNITARNAVERKNRVAALSALRSKKLAETTLGKRHATLAQLEEVFASIEQAADQVDLVKVMEGSASVLKGLNKEVGGVERVDDVVDGLREEMRKVNEVGDVIAEGGKEGVDEGEVDDELEALEKEERRKAEEVERKEREERESREAEETKKRLDELSEAERIAREKATPEPEKGTGTNAEEAAEKRVEESTMSMKRMSLEPPEKVFA
;
A
#
# COMPACT_ATOMS: atom_id res chain seq x y z
N MET A 1 -34.65 -3.68 52.04
CA MET A 1 -33.92 -4.77 52.74
C MET A 1 -34.09 -6.00 51.87
N ARG A 2 -33.09 -6.78 51.48
CA ARG A 2 -31.62 -6.76 51.53
C ARG A 2 -31.26 -8.09 50.83
N LEU A 3 -30.37 -8.09 49.84
CA LEU A 3 -29.14 -8.91 49.86
C LEU A 3 -29.21 -10.29 50.58
N TYR A 4 -30.16 -11.17 50.23
CA TYR A 4 -30.27 -12.50 50.86
C TYR A 4 -30.28 -13.70 49.91
N ASP A 5 -30.47 -13.51 48.59
CA ASP A 5 -30.54 -14.65 47.66
C ASP A 5 -29.26 -14.91 46.83
N LEU A 6 -28.14 -14.22 47.12
CA LEU A 6 -26.87 -14.43 46.40
C LEU A 6 -25.71 -14.95 47.26
N LEU A 7 -25.96 -15.34 48.51
CA LEU A 7 -24.93 -15.78 49.48
C LEU A 7 -25.12 -17.23 49.95
N LEU A 8 -25.52 -18.13 49.05
CA LEU A 8 -25.74 -19.55 49.37
C LEU A 8 -24.90 -20.55 48.54
N SER A 9 -23.94 -20.08 47.74
CA SER A 9 -23.02 -20.94 46.97
C SER A 9 -21.56 -20.92 47.45
N LEU A 10 -21.24 -20.27 48.58
CA LEU A 10 -19.86 -20.05 49.04
C LEU A 10 -19.43 -20.83 50.30
N LEU A 11 -20.13 -21.88 50.71
CA LEU A 11 -19.76 -22.64 51.91
C LEU A 11 -20.01 -24.14 51.77
N TRP A 12 -19.21 -24.83 50.95
CA TRP A 12 -18.90 -26.24 51.18
C TRP A 12 -17.42 -26.51 50.91
N LEU A 13 -16.78 -27.05 51.95
CA LEU A 13 -15.46 -27.69 52.03
C LEU A 13 -14.25 -26.80 52.38
N GLY A 14 -14.00 -26.76 53.69
CA GLY A 14 -12.72 -26.42 54.29
C GLY A 14 -11.69 -27.57 54.24
N PRO A 15 -10.69 -27.59 55.14
CA PRO A 15 -9.29 -27.60 54.75
C PRO A 15 -8.63 -28.97 54.91
N TRP A 16 -7.80 -29.35 53.93
CA TRP A 16 -6.69 -30.29 54.13
C TRP A 16 -5.39 -29.67 53.64
N SER A 17 -4.53 -29.40 54.60
CA SER A 17 -3.10 -29.18 54.45
C SER A 17 -2.47 -30.38 53.74
N THR A 18 -2.20 -30.21 52.45
CA THR A 18 -1.11 -30.93 51.79
C THR A 18 -0.04 -29.89 51.48
N LEU A 19 1.22 -30.24 51.75
CA LEU A 19 2.37 -29.45 51.34
C LEU A 19 2.34 -29.30 49.81
N ALA A 20 1.66 -28.27 49.31
CA ALA A 20 1.95 -27.75 47.99
C ALA A 20 3.24 -26.96 48.15
N SER A 21 4.35 -27.59 47.75
CA SER A 21 5.59 -26.90 47.44
C SER A 21 5.23 -25.62 46.68
N THR A 22 5.64 -24.46 47.21
CA THR A 22 5.72 -23.23 46.41
C THR A 22 6.36 -23.60 45.09
N PRO A 23 5.75 -23.32 43.91
CA PRO A 23 6.46 -23.54 42.67
C PRO A 23 7.70 -22.68 42.78
N VAL A 24 8.84 -23.35 42.82
CA VAL A 24 10.13 -22.71 42.59
C VAL A 24 9.97 -22.01 41.25
N ASP A 25 10.09 -20.68 41.28
CA ASP A 25 10.07 -19.79 40.12
C ASP A 25 11.30 -20.10 39.25
N ASP A 26 11.26 -21.25 38.58
CA ASP A 26 12.32 -21.69 37.71
C ASP A 26 12.02 -21.12 36.32
N ALA A 27 12.57 -19.94 36.03
CA ALA A 27 12.49 -19.28 34.72
C ALA A 27 12.80 -20.26 33.56
N ARG A 28 13.60 -21.30 33.82
CA ARG A 28 13.93 -22.38 32.88
C ARG A 28 12.75 -23.28 32.51
N GLN A 29 11.74 -23.45 33.37
CA GLN A 29 10.52 -24.19 33.02
C GLN A 29 9.66 -23.42 32.01
N TYR A 30 9.57 -22.09 32.16
CA TYR A 30 8.83 -21.23 31.23
C TYR A 30 9.52 -21.10 29.87
N GLU A 31 10.86 -21.04 29.86
CA GLU A 31 11.66 -20.99 28.61
C GLU A 31 11.43 -22.23 27.72
N ARG A 32 11.28 -23.42 28.33
CA ARG A 32 10.95 -24.67 27.61
C ARG A 32 9.51 -24.72 27.09
N ALA A 33 8.62 -23.87 27.62
CA ALA A 33 7.22 -23.77 27.22
C ALA A 33 6.97 -22.66 26.19
N CYS A 34 8.02 -21.93 25.78
CA CYS A 34 7.90 -20.87 24.79
C CYS A 34 7.49 -21.43 23.42
N PRO A 35 6.41 -20.92 22.81
CA PRO A 35 5.97 -21.40 21.51
C PRO A 35 6.97 -20.99 20.43
N ASP A 36 7.09 -21.83 19.40
CA ASP A 36 7.77 -21.44 18.16
C ASP A 36 7.11 -20.19 17.57
N TYR A 37 7.90 -19.11 17.41
CA TYR A 37 7.35 -17.82 17.05
C TYR A 37 6.83 -17.76 15.60
N LYS A 38 7.42 -18.57 14.69
CA LYS A 38 6.91 -18.71 13.32
C LYS A 38 5.46 -19.16 13.36
N LYS A 39 5.15 -20.21 14.11
CA LYS A 39 3.77 -20.65 14.34
C LYS A 39 2.96 -19.66 15.17
N TYR A 40 3.54 -19.04 16.19
CA TYR A 40 2.83 -18.07 17.05
C TYR A 40 2.28 -16.89 16.24
N SER A 41 3.09 -16.33 15.34
CA SER A 41 2.77 -15.15 14.54
C SER A 41 1.60 -15.33 13.56
N THR A 42 1.19 -16.57 13.26
CA THR A 42 0.07 -16.85 12.34
C THR A 42 -1.30 -16.81 13.01
N PHE A 43 -1.36 -16.64 14.34
CA PHE A 43 -2.60 -16.63 15.11
C PHE A 43 -2.89 -15.26 15.72
N ARG A 44 -4.16 -14.99 16.01
CA ARG A 44 -4.59 -13.78 16.74
C ARG A 44 -4.52 -14.05 18.24
N HIS A 45 -3.81 -13.20 18.99
CA HIS A 45 -3.72 -13.29 20.45
C HIS A 45 -4.34 -12.07 21.14
N GLN A 46 -4.86 -12.29 22.34
CA GLN A 46 -5.36 -11.25 23.23
C GLN A 46 -4.19 -10.60 24.00
N PRO A 47 -4.33 -9.34 24.46
CA PRO A 47 -5.48 -8.46 24.23
C PRO A 47 -5.50 -7.86 22.81
N LEU A 48 -6.69 -7.72 22.22
CA LEU A 48 -6.84 -6.97 20.97
C LEU A 48 -6.61 -5.47 21.21
N SER A 49 -6.28 -4.70 20.16
CA SER A 49 -6.30 -3.24 20.21
C SER A 49 -7.73 -2.71 20.38
N GLU A 50 -7.84 -1.50 20.90
CA GLU A 50 -9.13 -0.79 21.08
C GLU A 50 -9.58 -0.03 19.81
N GLY A 51 -8.87 -0.19 18.70
CA GLY A 51 -9.23 0.41 17.42
C GLY A 51 -10.26 -0.42 16.64
N PRO A 52 -10.84 0.13 15.56
CA PRO A 52 -11.88 -0.53 14.77
C PRO A 52 -11.45 -1.86 14.14
N MET A 53 -10.16 -2.08 13.89
CA MET A 53 -9.64 -3.33 13.33
C MET A 53 -9.42 -4.42 14.38
N ALA A 54 -9.36 -4.06 15.67
CA ALA A 54 -9.10 -4.96 16.79
C ALA A 54 -7.90 -5.89 16.52
N LEU A 55 -6.78 -5.30 16.14
CA LEU A 55 -5.54 -6.00 15.82
C LEU A 55 -5.00 -6.78 17.03
N PRO A 56 -4.52 -8.02 16.82
CA PRO A 56 -4.04 -8.86 17.91
C PRO A 56 -2.70 -8.37 18.49
N PHE A 57 -2.45 -8.74 19.73
CA PHE A 57 -1.12 -8.66 20.34
C PHE A 57 -0.21 -9.75 19.76
N GLN A 58 1.03 -9.41 19.44
CA GLN A 58 1.96 -10.35 18.79
C GLN A 58 3.33 -10.43 19.48
N ARG A 59 3.54 -9.72 20.59
CA ARG A 59 4.79 -9.88 21.33
C ARG A 59 4.76 -11.20 22.11
N PRO A 60 5.87 -11.95 22.17
CA PRO A 60 5.99 -13.09 23.07
C PRO A 60 5.73 -12.67 24.53
N SER A 61 5.36 -13.66 25.35
CA SER A 61 5.40 -13.52 26.81
C SER A 61 6.77 -12.98 27.24
N ILE A 62 6.80 -12.18 28.32
CA ILE A 62 8.04 -11.58 28.83
C ILE A 62 9.15 -12.61 29.09
N TYR A 63 8.78 -13.85 29.44
CA TYR A 63 9.72 -14.96 29.68
C TYR A 63 10.27 -15.62 28.41
N CYS A 64 9.68 -15.31 27.25
CA CYS A 64 10.05 -15.85 25.94
C CYS A 64 10.76 -14.83 25.04
N ARG A 65 10.96 -13.59 25.52
CA ARG A 65 11.66 -12.55 24.79
C ARG A 65 13.16 -12.84 24.81
N THR A 66 13.79 -12.87 23.65
CA THR A 66 15.20 -13.26 23.52
C THR A 66 16.18 -12.18 23.99
N PHE A 67 15.75 -10.91 23.98
CA PHE A 67 16.50 -9.77 24.49
C PHE A 67 15.51 -8.71 24.99
N SER A 68 15.86 -8.02 26.09
CA SER A 68 14.99 -7.00 26.69
C SER A 68 15.78 -5.74 27.06
N SER A 69 15.21 -4.58 26.76
CA SER A 69 15.73 -3.26 27.14
C SER A 69 14.63 -2.45 27.84
N PRO A 70 14.85 -1.99 29.09
CA PRO A 70 13.89 -1.10 29.77
C PRO A 70 13.62 0.19 29.01
N LEU A 71 14.65 0.73 28.32
CA LEU A 71 14.50 1.94 27.53
C LEU A 71 13.62 1.70 26.29
N VAL A 72 13.71 0.52 25.68
CA VAL A 72 12.82 0.14 24.57
C VAL A 72 11.36 0.04 25.04
N GLU A 73 11.09 -0.57 26.20
CA GLU A 73 9.72 -0.59 26.76
C GLU A 73 9.21 0.82 27.04
N GLN A 74 10.04 1.71 27.59
CA GLN A 74 9.67 3.10 27.82
C GLN A 74 9.34 3.83 26.50
N VAL A 75 10.13 3.62 25.45
CA VAL A 75 9.87 4.20 24.12
C VAL A 75 8.54 3.70 23.56
N ILE A 76 8.21 2.42 23.77
CA ILE A 76 6.93 1.84 23.36
C ILE A 76 5.78 2.53 24.09
N GLU A 77 5.83 2.62 25.41
CA GLU A 77 4.82 3.30 26.22
C GLU A 77 4.64 4.77 25.79
N ASP A 78 5.75 5.50 25.63
CA ASP A 78 5.75 6.93 25.27
C ASP A 78 5.15 7.19 23.88
N ILE A 79 5.44 6.33 22.89
CA ILE A 79 4.94 6.53 21.53
C ILE A 79 3.51 6.04 21.38
N THR A 80 3.21 4.83 21.83
CA THR A 80 1.85 4.25 21.73
C THR A 80 0.83 5.03 22.56
N GLY A 81 1.25 5.59 23.71
CA GLY A 81 0.43 6.48 24.53
C GLY A 81 0.02 7.78 23.84
N ARG A 82 0.83 8.28 22.90
CA ARG A 82 0.57 9.52 22.12
C ARG A 82 -0.22 9.28 20.84
N MET A 83 -0.33 8.03 20.38
CA MET A 83 -1.04 7.69 19.15
C MET A 83 -2.56 7.67 19.37
N GLU A 84 -3.28 8.45 18.57
CA GLU A 84 -4.75 8.47 18.56
C GLU A 84 -5.30 7.20 17.89
N ASN A 85 -4.71 6.77 16.77
CA ASN A 85 -5.06 5.50 16.13
C ASN A 85 -4.51 4.31 16.92
N LYS A 86 -5.39 3.62 17.65
CA LYS A 86 -5.04 2.49 18.52
C LYS A 86 -4.65 1.22 17.77
N ASP A 87 -5.10 1.04 16.53
CA ASP A 87 -4.65 -0.08 15.69
C ASP A 87 -3.23 0.16 15.19
N LEU A 88 -2.91 1.38 14.75
CA LEU A 88 -1.55 1.76 14.38
C LEU A 88 -0.60 1.67 15.59
N ALA A 89 -1.05 2.09 16.78
CA ALA A 89 -0.30 1.91 18.02
C ALA A 89 -0.01 0.43 18.32
N ARG A 90 -0.95 -0.48 18.04
CA ARG A 90 -0.74 -1.92 18.20
C ARG A 90 0.27 -2.48 17.21
N VAL A 91 0.23 -2.05 15.94
CA VAL A 91 1.25 -2.45 14.95
C VAL A 91 2.63 -1.98 15.41
N PHE A 92 2.73 -0.73 15.90
CA PHE A 92 3.97 -0.19 16.47
C PHE A 92 4.48 -1.03 17.65
N GLU A 93 3.60 -1.32 18.61
CA GLU A 93 3.94 -2.09 19.81
C GLU A 93 4.42 -3.51 19.47
N ASN A 94 3.79 -4.15 18.49
CA ASN A 94 4.17 -5.49 18.05
C ASN A 94 5.46 -5.49 17.22
N ALA A 95 5.63 -4.49 16.34
CA ALA A 95 6.72 -4.45 15.38
C ALA A 95 8.02 -3.90 15.99
N PHE A 96 7.97 -2.79 16.73
CA PHE A 96 9.18 -2.11 17.20
C PHE A 96 10.15 -3.02 17.95
N PRO A 97 9.74 -3.78 18.98
CA PRO A 97 10.64 -4.65 19.71
C PRO A 97 10.82 -6.02 19.07
N ASN A 98 10.20 -6.32 17.91
CA ASN A 98 10.11 -7.69 17.39
C ASN A 98 11.49 -8.35 17.20
N THR A 99 12.48 -7.59 16.72
CA THR A 99 13.87 -8.06 16.64
C THR A 99 14.41 -8.49 18.00
N LEU A 100 14.28 -7.65 19.03
CA LEU A 100 14.79 -7.96 20.37
C LEU A 100 14.02 -9.13 20.99
N ASP A 101 12.70 -9.12 20.83
CA ASP A 101 11.80 -10.12 21.40
C ASP A 101 12.03 -11.50 20.76
N THR A 102 12.43 -11.59 19.48
CA THR A 102 12.33 -12.86 18.73
C THR A 102 13.56 -13.28 17.91
N THR A 103 14.44 -12.36 17.51
CA THR A 103 15.50 -12.67 16.52
C THR A 103 16.92 -12.57 17.04
N VAL A 104 17.16 -11.98 18.22
CA VAL A 104 18.47 -12.03 18.88
C VAL A 104 18.68 -13.43 19.47
N ARG A 105 19.13 -14.38 18.64
CA ARG A 105 19.22 -15.81 19.03
C ARG A 105 20.39 -16.08 19.97
N TRP A 106 21.43 -15.27 19.90
CA TRP A 106 22.56 -15.37 20.81
C TRP A 106 23.20 -14.00 21.01
N HIS A 107 23.53 -13.66 22.25
CA HIS A 107 24.23 -12.44 22.60
C HIS A 107 25.14 -12.67 23.81
N VAL A 108 26.38 -12.18 23.73
CA VAL A 108 27.31 -12.06 24.85
C VAL A 108 27.86 -10.64 24.92
N ASP A 109 28.02 -10.11 26.12
CA ASP A 109 28.44 -8.71 26.37
C ASP A 109 29.97 -8.51 26.32
N GLY A 110 30.72 -9.59 26.10
CA GLY A 110 32.18 -9.63 26.07
C GLY A 110 32.86 -9.92 27.41
N THR A 111 32.10 -10.21 28.47
CA THR A 111 32.67 -10.67 29.75
C THR A 111 32.93 -12.18 29.79
N THR A 112 32.22 -12.94 28.95
CA THR A 112 32.33 -14.40 28.88
C THR A 112 33.53 -14.78 28.01
N LYS A 113 34.45 -15.59 28.56
CA LYS A 113 35.61 -16.08 27.82
C LYS A 113 35.28 -17.42 27.16
N HIS A 114 35.40 -17.49 25.85
CA HIS A 114 35.23 -18.71 25.06
C HIS A 114 36.46 -19.61 25.19
N THR A 115 36.46 -20.50 26.19
CA THR A 115 37.59 -21.41 26.47
C THR A 115 37.70 -22.57 25.48
N GLU A 116 36.60 -22.91 24.84
CA GLU A 116 36.39 -23.97 23.86
C GLU A 116 37.05 -23.68 22.50
N LEU A 117 37.21 -22.41 22.12
CA LEU A 117 37.87 -22.00 20.88
C LEU A 117 39.40 -22.15 20.92
N LYS A 118 39.98 -22.46 22.09
CA LYS A 118 41.44 -22.59 22.26
C LYS A 118 42.07 -23.81 21.57
N ARG A 119 41.26 -24.68 20.95
CA ARG A 119 41.72 -26.00 20.45
C ARG A 119 42.01 -26.10 18.96
N SER A 120 41.90 -25.02 18.19
CA SER A 120 42.28 -24.98 16.79
C SER A 120 42.85 -23.60 16.50
N VAL A 121 44.16 -23.52 16.17
CA VAL A 121 44.93 -22.36 15.68
C VAL A 121 44.10 -21.06 15.57
N SER A 122 43.67 -20.50 16.70
CA SER A 122 42.67 -19.44 16.66
C SER A 122 43.38 -18.15 16.28
N GLU A 123 43.05 -17.57 15.12
CA GLU A 123 43.52 -16.24 14.76
C GLU A 123 43.26 -15.28 15.95
N ALA A 124 44.30 -14.60 16.42
CA ALA A 124 44.19 -13.73 17.59
C ALA A 124 43.08 -12.68 17.38
N GLY A 125 42.18 -12.55 18.36
CA GLY A 125 41.05 -11.62 18.30
C GLY A 125 39.74 -12.20 17.71
N LYS A 126 39.75 -13.40 17.11
CA LYS A 126 38.54 -14.00 16.52
C LYS A 126 37.53 -14.35 17.61
N TRP A 127 36.29 -13.86 17.46
CA TRP A 127 35.19 -13.99 18.44
C TRP A 127 35.45 -13.35 19.81
N ASP A 128 36.38 -12.40 19.92
CA ASP A 128 36.62 -11.66 21.16
C ASP A 128 35.59 -10.53 21.36
N GLY A 129 35.36 -10.17 22.63
CA GLY A 129 34.47 -9.07 23.00
C GLY A 129 32.98 -9.41 22.90
N ALA A 130 32.14 -8.38 22.80
CA ALA A 130 30.71 -8.60 22.62
C ALA A 130 30.45 -9.25 21.26
N GLN A 131 29.48 -10.14 21.19
CA GLN A 131 29.05 -10.84 19.97
C GLN A 131 27.53 -10.97 19.99
N SER A 132 26.90 -10.85 18.83
CA SER A 132 25.44 -10.93 18.69
C SER A 132 25.09 -11.59 17.37
N PHE A 133 24.31 -12.67 17.42
CA PHE A 133 23.77 -13.36 16.27
C PHE A 133 22.28 -13.01 16.12
N VAL A 134 21.94 -12.35 15.02
CA VAL A 134 20.59 -11.81 14.77
C VAL A 134 20.04 -12.42 13.50
N VAL A 135 18.99 -13.23 13.63
CA VAL A 135 18.39 -13.95 12.50
C VAL A 135 17.31 -13.13 11.80
N THR A 136 16.97 -13.48 10.56
CA THR A 136 15.94 -12.76 9.78
C THR A 136 14.54 -12.93 10.35
N GLY A 137 14.29 -14.05 11.03
CA GLY A 137 13.02 -14.40 11.67
C GLY A 137 12.76 -15.90 11.55
N ASP A 138 11.89 -16.27 10.62
CA ASP A 138 11.47 -17.65 10.34
C ASP A 138 12.55 -18.55 9.71
N ILE A 139 13.72 -18.00 9.41
CA ILE A 139 14.94 -18.69 8.96
C ILE A 139 16.02 -18.46 10.02
N ASN A 140 16.65 -19.55 10.49
CA ASN A 140 17.67 -19.51 11.52
C ASN A 140 19.08 -19.26 10.95
N ALA A 141 19.22 -18.17 10.20
CA ALA A 141 20.47 -17.68 9.64
C ALA A 141 20.50 -16.15 9.64
N GLU A 142 21.69 -15.59 9.64
CA GLU A 142 21.92 -14.14 9.68
C GLU A 142 22.32 -13.62 8.30
N TRP A 143 21.50 -12.74 7.73
CA TRP A 143 21.88 -11.92 6.59
C TRP A 143 22.53 -10.63 7.08
N LEU A 144 23.64 -10.21 6.47
CA LEU A 144 24.31 -8.94 6.82
C LEU A 144 23.39 -7.74 6.60
N ARG A 145 22.58 -7.78 5.53
CA ARG A 145 21.53 -6.80 5.24
C ARG A 145 20.49 -6.77 6.35
N ASP A 146 19.92 -7.93 6.66
CA ASP A 146 18.78 -8.01 7.57
C ASP A 146 19.15 -7.61 8.99
N SER A 147 20.24 -8.17 9.54
CA SER A 147 20.66 -7.86 10.90
C SER A 147 21.03 -6.39 11.07
N THR A 148 21.62 -5.77 10.04
CA THR A 148 21.88 -4.32 10.03
C THR A 148 20.60 -3.50 10.10
N ASN A 149 19.64 -3.77 9.22
CA ASN A 149 18.40 -2.98 9.15
C ASN A 149 17.46 -3.24 10.34
N GLN A 150 17.45 -4.46 10.88
CA GLN A 150 16.74 -4.81 12.12
C GLN A 150 17.26 -4.01 13.33
N LEU A 151 18.57 -3.74 13.37
CA LEU A 151 19.20 -3.01 14.48
C LEU A 151 19.20 -1.48 14.31
N LEU A 152 18.96 -0.98 13.09
CA LEU A 152 19.01 0.44 12.75
C LEU A 152 18.14 1.30 13.68
N GLN A 153 16.94 0.82 14.01
CA GLN A 153 15.97 1.53 14.85
C GLN A 153 16.40 1.68 16.32
N TYR A 154 17.33 0.87 16.80
CA TYR A 154 17.82 0.93 18.18
C TYR A 154 19.12 1.74 18.31
N GLN A 155 19.76 2.11 17.19
CA GLN A 155 20.99 2.92 17.17
C GLN A 155 20.88 4.22 17.99
N PRO A 156 19.79 5.01 17.93
CA PRO A 156 19.65 6.23 18.74
C PRO A 156 19.61 5.96 20.26
N LEU A 157 19.24 4.74 20.67
CA LEU A 157 19.12 4.34 22.07
C LEU A 157 20.46 3.86 22.64
N ALA A 158 21.38 3.40 21.79
CA ALA A 158 22.66 2.81 22.18
C ALA A 158 23.51 3.72 23.09
N LYS A 159 23.44 5.04 22.93
CA LYS A 159 24.18 5.97 23.80
C LYS A 159 23.68 5.99 25.24
N LYS A 160 22.39 5.68 25.46
CA LYS A 160 21.72 5.77 26.76
C LYS A 160 21.49 4.39 27.41
N ASP A 161 21.41 3.33 26.60
CA ASP A 161 21.22 1.97 27.08
C ASP A 161 22.47 1.10 26.82
N PRO A 162 23.24 0.76 27.87
CA PRO A 162 24.43 -0.08 27.74
C PRO A 162 24.18 -1.48 27.16
N LYS A 163 22.98 -2.06 27.37
CA LYS A 163 22.66 -3.38 26.79
C LYS A 163 22.49 -3.26 25.28
N ILE A 164 21.78 -2.25 24.81
CA ILE A 164 21.64 -1.97 23.38
C ILE A 164 22.98 -1.61 22.75
N PHE A 165 23.81 -0.83 23.45
CA PHE A 165 25.18 -0.55 23.02
C PHE A 165 25.99 -1.83 22.77
N LYS A 166 25.98 -2.75 23.74
CA LYS A 166 26.71 -4.03 23.64
C LYS A 166 26.10 -4.97 22.61
N LEU A 167 24.79 -4.98 22.44
CA LEU A 167 24.11 -5.75 21.40
C LEU A 167 24.58 -5.33 20.00
N ILE A 168 24.56 -4.02 19.71
CA ILE A 168 24.94 -3.51 18.38
C ILE A 168 26.44 -3.64 18.15
N LEU A 169 27.27 -3.33 19.16
CA LEU A 169 28.71 -3.58 19.09
C LEU A 169 29.00 -5.07 18.82
N GLY A 170 28.25 -5.96 19.46
CA GLY A 170 28.37 -7.39 19.24
C GLY A 170 28.00 -7.82 17.83
N ALA A 171 26.94 -7.23 17.25
CA ALA A 171 26.56 -7.50 15.87
C ALA A 171 27.65 -7.04 14.88
N ILE A 172 28.26 -5.86 15.09
CA ILE A 172 29.38 -5.39 14.25
C ILE A 172 30.56 -6.36 14.31
N ASN A 173 30.92 -6.83 15.50
CA ASN A 173 32.01 -7.77 15.66
C ASN A 173 31.71 -9.13 15.02
N THR A 174 30.47 -9.62 15.16
CA THR A 174 30.03 -10.88 14.54
C THR A 174 30.04 -10.77 13.02
N GLN A 175 29.49 -9.69 12.44
CA GLN A 175 29.54 -9.44 11.00
C GLN A 175 30.99 -9.29 10.47
N ALA A 176 31.91 -8.72 11.25
CA ALA A 176 33.32 -8.65 10.85
C ALA A 176 33.93 -10.05 10.65
N GLU A 177 33.58 -11.03 11.49
CA GLU A 177 34.04 -12.42 11.32
C GLU A 177 33.46 -13.06 10.06
N TYR A 178 32.18 -12.82 9.79
CA TYR A 178 31.51 -13.28 8.58
C TYR A 178 32.15 -12.74 7.30
N VAL A 179 32.40 -11.42 7.26
CA VAL A 179 33.07 -10.76 6.13
C VAL A 179 34.49 -11.26 5.94
N ILE A 180 35.26 -11.49 7.02
CA ILE A 180 36.64 -12.00 6.90
C ILE A 180 36.69 -13.40 6.27
N GLU A 181 35.75 -14.27 6.68
CA GLU A 181 35.79 -15.67 6.30
C GLU A 181 35.14 -15.95 4.95
N SER A 182 34.06 -15.26 4.59
CA SER A 182 33.36 -15.48 3.33
C SER A 182 32.69 -14.19 2.80
N PRO A 183 33.48 -13.24 2.26
CA PRO A 183 33.01 -11.89 1.91
C PRO A 183 32.09 -11.83 0.69
N TYR A 184 31.95 -12.93 -0.05
CA TYR A 184 31.05 -13.05 -1.19
C TYR A 184 29.66 -13.58 -0.82
N CYS A 185 29.45 -13.98 0.43
CA CYS A 185 28.22 -14.62 0.86
C CYS A 185 27.30 -13.63 1.59
N ASN A 186 25.99 -13.74 1.35
CA ASN A 186 24.96 -12.90 1.93
C ASN A 186 24.50 -13.39 3.32
N ALA A 187 24.50 -14.71 3.55
CA ALA A 187 23.87 -15.33 4.73
C ALA A 187 24.77 -16.31 5.49
N PHE A 188 24.73 -16.28 6.81
CA PHE A 188 25.66 -17.00 7.69
C PHE A 188 24.96 -17.87 8.73
N GLN A 189 25.62 -18.97 9.08
CA GLN A 189 25.21 -19.89 10.14
C GLN A 189 25.49 -19.29 11.53
N PRO A 190 24.88 -19.85 12.59
CA PRO A 190 25.18 -19.42 13.94
C PRO A 190 26.68 -19.48 14.27
N PRO A 191 27.23 -18.48 14.99
CA PRO A 191 28.63 -18.49 15.38
C PRO A 191 28.96 -19.78 16.15
N PRO A 192 30.12 -20.43 15.92
CA PRO A 192 30.51 -21.62 16.67
C PRO A 192 30.41 -21.49 18.22
N PRO A 193 30.72 -20.33 18.83
CA PRO A 193 30.58 -20.13 20.28
C PRO A 193 29.14 -20.06 20.79
N SER A 194 28.16 -19.90 19.90
CA SER A 194 26.74 -19.90 20.27
C SER A 194 26.21 -21.28 20.63
N HIS A 195 26.89 -22.35 20.16
CA HIS A 195 26.44 -23.75 20.25
C HIS A 195 25.05 -24.02 19.65
N LEU A 196 24.52 -23.09 18.86
CA LEU A 196 23.28 -23.28 18.11
C LEU A 196 23.56 -24.20 16.91
N ALA A 197 22.57 -25.02 16.57
CA ALA A 197 22.67 -25.92 15.42
C ALA A 197 22.58 -25.13 14.11
N ALA A 198 23.50 -25.42 13.19
CA ALA A 198 23.41 -24.97 11.81
C ALA A 198 22.16 -25.55 11.13
N THR A 199 21.63 -24.82 10.16
CA THR A 199 20.47 -25.27 9.36
C THR A 199 20.87 -25.51 7.91
N GLN A 200 20.25 -26.49 7.26
CA GLN A 200 20.50 -26.74 5.83
C GLN A 200 19.51 -25.92 4.99
N ASN A 201 20.01 -25.27 3.95
CA ASN A 201 19.20 -24.49 3.02
C ASN A 201 18.51 -25.37 1.95
N GLY A 202 18.94 -26.64 1.81
CA GLY A 202 18.38 -27.60 0.84
C GLY A 202 18.71 -27.31 -0.62
N GLN A 203 19.66 -26.41 -0.90
CA GLN A 203 20.00 -25.96 -2.26
C GLN A 203 21.31 -26.61 -2.76
N GLU A 204 21.38 -26.86 -4.07
CA GLU A 204 22.57 -27.37 -4.75
C GLU A 204 23.32 -26.20 -5.43
N ASP A 205 24.22 -25.56 -4.67
CA ASP A 205 25.00 -24.40 -5.11
C ASP A 205 26.42 -24.78 -5.52
N TYR A 206 26.85 -24.25 -6.66
CA TYR A 206 28.23 -24.33 -7.15
C TYR A 206 28.82 -22.93 -7.16
N VAL A 207 29.68 -22.66 -6.17
CA VAL A 207 30.23 -21.32 -5.92
C VAL A 207 31.74 -21.35 -5.96
N HIS A 208 32.33 -20.32 -6.56
CA HIS A 208 33.74 -20.01 -6.46
C HIS A 208 33.91 -18.56 -5.97
N PRO A 209 34.77 -18.29 -4.98
CA PRO A 209 35.53 -19.26 -4.17
C PRO A 209 34.61 -20.22 -3.41
N ALA A 210 35.10 -21.43 -3.12
CA ALA A 210 34.34 -22.38 -2.30
C ALA A 210 34.17 -21.82 -0.88
N TYR A 211 33.00 -22.01 -0.30
CA TYR A 211 32.66 -21.59 1.06
C TYR A 211 32.49 -22.82 1.96
N GLU A 212 32.56 -22.61 3.27
CA GLU A 212 32.34 -23.66 4.28
C GLU A 212 30.85 -23.71 4.69
N PRO A 213 30.09 -24.77 4.34
CA PRO A 213 28.65 -24.83 4.61
C PRO A 213 28.28 -24.86 6.10
N SER A 214 29.22 -25.22 6.98
CA SER A 214 29.01 -25.11 8.43
C SER A 214 29.10 -23.66 8.97
N PHE A 215 29.60 -22.74 8.15
CA PHE A 215 29.74 -21.32 8.49
C PHE A 215 28.81 -20.41 7.67
N VAL A 216 28.57 -20.77 6.42
CA VAL A 216 27.73 -20.01 5.47
C VAL A 216 26.40 -20.72 5.26
N PHE A 217 25.30 -19.97 5.32
CA PHE A 217 23.96 -20.48 5.02
C PHE A 217 23.66 -20.37 3.52
N GLU A 218 23.99 -19.24 2.90
CA GLU A 218 23.84 -19.01 1.46
C GLU A 218 24.95 -18.08 0.99
N CYS A 219 25.45 -18.32 -0.23
CA CYS A 219 26.58 -17.57 -0.79
C CYS A 219 26.25 -16.84 -2.09
N LYS A 220 25.15 -16.07 -2.09
CA LYS A 220 24.83 -15.14 -3.17
C LYS A 220 25.58 -13.83 -2.94
N TYR A 221 26.36 -13.39 -3.94
CA TYR A 221 27.13 -12.15 -3.82
C TYR A 221 26.27 -10.92 -4.11
N GLU A 222 26.09 -10.14 -3.06
CA GLU A 222 25.33 -8.90 -3.05
C GLU A 222 26.24 -7.77 -2.58
N LEU A 223 26.41 -6.75 -3.42
CA LEU A 223 27.23 -5.60 -3.07
C LEU A 223 26.68 -4.89 -1.81
N ASP A 224 25.35 -4.89 -1.63
CA ASP A 224 24.73 -4.29 -0.46
C ASP A 224 25.02 -5.05 0.83
N SER A 225 25.29 -6.35 0.82
CA SER A 225 25.67 -7.09 2.05
C SER A 225 26.92 -6.50 2.69
N LEU A 226 27.93 -6.15 1.87
CA LEU A 226 29.14 -5.46 2.34
C LEU A 226 28.89 -3.98 2.67
N ALA A 227 27.97 -3.32 1.96
CA ALA A 227 27.57 -1.95 2.28
C ALA A 227 26.87 -1.87 3.64
N HIS A 228 26.01 -2.84 3.98
CA HIS A 228 25.32 -2.92 5.26
C HIS A 228 26.29 -3.16 6.42
N PHE A 229 27.33 -3.99 6.24
CA PHE A 229 28.40 -4.13 7.24
C PHE A 229 29.04 -2.77 7.60
N LEU A 230 29.37 -1.96 6.60
CA LEU A 230 29.88 -0.61 6.83
C LEU A 230 28.82 0.30 7.46
N ALA A 231 27.56 0.23 6.98
CA ALA A 231 26.45 1.03 7.48
C ALA A 231 26.17 0.79 8.97
N LEU A 232 26.26 -0.45 9.46
CA LEU A 232 26.05 -0.78 10.86
C LEU A 232 27.07 -0.07 11.77
N GLY A 233 28.35 -0.10 11.39
CA GLY A 233 29.43 0.59 12.10
C GLY A 233 29.33 2.11 12.00
N ASN A 234 29.02 2.64 10.81
CA ASN A 234 28.85 4.07 10.58
C ASN A 234 27.68 4.65 11.39
N ALA A 235 26.53 3.97 11.41
CA ALA A 235 25.38 4.38 12.21
C ALA A 235 25.68 4.31 13.72
N PHE A 236 26.38 3.27 14.16
CA PHE A 236 26.81 3.13 15.56
C PHE A 236 27.71 4.29 15.98
N TYR A 237 28.73 4.63 15.18
CA TYR A 237 29.57 5.80 15.42
C TYR A 237 28.76 7.10 15.44
N ASN A 238 27.86 7.30 14.47
CA ASN A 238 27.07 8.52 14.37
C ASN A 238 26.20 8.77 15.62
N HIS A 239 25.62 7.72 16.20
CA HIS A 239 24.74 7.85 17.37
C HIS A 239 25.46 7.83 18.72
N THR A 240 26.62 7.16 18.81
CA THR A 240 27.33 6.95 20.09
C THR A 240 28.63 7.75 20.19
N SER A 241 29.20 8.15 19.07
CA SER A 241 30.59 8.62 18.92
C SER A 241 31.66 7.62 19.39
N SER A 242 31.28 6.35 19.61
CA SER A 242 32.22 5.30 20.04
C SER A 242 32.99 4.74 18.84
N LEU A 243 34.27 4.51 19.06
CA LEU A 243 35.19 3.85 18.14
C LEU A 243 35.51 2.41 18.59
N ASP A 244 34.79 1.87 19.59
CA ASP A 244 35.10 0.57 20.21
C ASP A 244 35.03 -0.60 19.22
N PHE A 245 34.27 -0.45 18.13
CA PHE A 245 34.15 -1.46 17.08
C PHE A 245 35.34 -1.51 16.12
N LEU A 246 36.22 -0.48 16.12
CA LEU A 246 37.43 -0.43 15.29
C LEU A 246 38.53 -1.35 15.85
N THR A 247 38.22 -2.63 15.95
CA THR A 247 39.14 -3.67 16.39
C THR A 247 40.09 -4.09 15.27
N THR A 248 41.17 -4.80 15.59
CA THR A 248 42.06 -5.38 14.58
C THR A 248 41.31 -6.30 13.60
N ARG A 249 40.29 -7.02 14.09
CA ARG A 249 39.41 -7.85 13.25
C ARG A 249 38.59 -6.97 12.31
N TRP A 250 38.00 -5.89 12.80
CA TRP A 250 37.24 -4.98 11.95
C TRP A 250 38.09 -4.35 10.84
N TYR A 251 39.34 -3.96 11.11
CA TYR A 251 40.26 -3.50 10.06
C TYR A 251 40.57 -4.59 9.03
N LYS A 252 40.76 -5.84 9.47
CA LYS A 252 40.92 -6.99 8.56
C LYS A 252 39.66 -7.17 7.68
N ALA A 253 38.47 -7.04 8.26
CA ALA A 253 37.22 -7.08 7.51
C ALA A 253 37.12 -5.94 6.47
N LEU A 254 37.50 -4.71 6.85
CA LEU A 254 37.57 -3.58 5.91
C LEU A 254 38.54 -3.84 4.75
N ASP A 255 39.73 -4.37 5.03
CA ASP A 255 40.68 -4.75 3.99
C ASP A 255 40.09 -5.82 3.04
N THR A 256 39.38 -6.81 3.59
CA THR A 256 38.67 -7.82 2.80
C THR A 256 37.57 -7.21 1.93
N VAL A 257 36.78 -6.27 2.46
CA VAL A 257 35.77 -5.53 1.67
C VAL A 257 36.45 -4.84 0.51
N LEU A 258 37.53 -4.09 0.75
CA LEU A 258 38.25 -3.36 -0.29
C LEU A 258 38.82 -4.28 -1.37
N GLN A 259 39.34 -5.45 -0.97
CA GLN A 259 39.78 -6.47 -1.91
C GLN A 259 38.64 -6.97 -2.79
N VAL A 260 37.47 -7.24 -2.23
CA VAL A 260 36.29 -7.66 -3.02
C VAL A 260 35.83 -6.54 -3.95
N LEU A 261 35.81 -5.29 -3.50
CA LEU A 261 35.47 -4.16 -4.36
C LEU A 261 36.43 -4.05 -5.55
N ASP A 262 37.74 -4.24 -5.32
CA ASP A 262 38.73 -4.25 -6.41
C ASP A 262 38.47 -5.41 -7.38
N GLN A 263 38.21 -6.62 -6.87
CA GLN A 263 37.92 -7.79 -7.70
C GLN A 263 36.63 -7.61 -8.52
N GLN A 264 35.58 -7.04 -7.94
CA GLN A 264 34.26 -6.87 -8.56
C GLN A 264 34.13 -5.57 -9.38
N SER A 265 35.14 -4.71 -9.34
CA SER A 265 35.31 -3.58 -10.28
C SER A 265 35.91 -3.99 -11.63
N GLN A 266 36.45 -5.21 -11.75
CA GLN A 266 37.07 -5.69 -12.99
C GLN A 266 36.01 -5.91 -14.09
N SER A 267 36.35 -5.51 -15.30
CA SER A 267 35.54 -5.73 -16.49
C SER A 267 35.61 -7.17 -16.96
N THR A 268 34.62 -7.58 -17.76
CA THR A 268 34.63 -8.93 -18.36
C THR A 268 35.75 -9.11 -19.39
N PHE A 269 36.17 -8.03 -20.04
CA PHE A 269 37.27 -8.03 -21.00
C PHE A 269 38.31 -6.97 -20.63
N ASP A 270 39.58 -7.32 -20.81
CA ASP A 270 40.70 -6.40 -20.63
C ASP A 270 40.63 -5.24 -21.64
N ALA A 271 40.69 -4.01 -21.17
CA ALA A 271 40.50 -2.82 -22.02
C ALA A 271 41.55 -2.69 -23.14
N MET A 272 42.77 -3.19 -22.91
CA MET A 272 43.89 -3.03 -23.85
C MET A 272 44.03 -4.20 -24.82
N THR A 273 43.80 -5.41 -24.33
CA THR A 273 44.05 -6.66 -25.08
C THR A 273 42.76 -7.32 -25.59
N GLY A 274 41.59 -6.92 -25.07
CA GLY A 274 40.28 -7.52 -25.39
C GLY A 274 40.10 -8.95 -24.89
N LYS A 275 41.05 -9.48 -24.11
CA LYS A 275 40.99 -10.85 -23.59
C LYS A 275 39.96 -10.96 -22.48
N PHE A 276 39.24 -12.08 -22.45
CA PHE A 276 38.33 -12.43 -21.35
C PHE A 276 39.10 -12.47 -20.02
N GLN A 277 38.62 -11.72 -19.03
CA GLN A 277 39.09 -11.75 -17.66
C GLN A 277 38.10 -12.55 -16.82
N ARG A 278 38.57 -13.63 -16.20
CA ARG A 278 37.73 -14.48 -15.37
C ARG A 278 37.37 -13.73 -14.09
N ASN A 279 36.07 -13.61 -13.79
CA ASN A 279 35.61 -13.06 -12.53
C ASN A 279 36.09 -13.92 -11.35
N SER A 280 36.47 -13.26 -10.24
CA SER A 280 36.89 -13.94 -9.01
C SER A 280 35.74 -14.70 -8.36
N TYR A 281 34.50 -14.20 -8.51
CA TYR A 281 33.28 -14.85 -8.04
C TYR A 281 32.49 -15.48 -9.19
N THR A 282 32.02 -16.71 -9.00
CA THR A 282 31.02 -17.35 -9.86
C THR A 282 30.01 -18.12 -9.03
N PHE A 283 28.75 -18.12 -9.44
CA PHE A 283 27.66 -18.84 -8.76
C PHE A 283 26.73 -19.49 -9.77
N SER A 284 26.42 -20.77 -9.57
CA SER A 284 25.32 -21.43 -10.26
C SER A 284 24.55 -22.33 -9.30
N ARG A 285 23.25 -22.48 -9.55
CA ARG A 285 22.32 -23.27 -8.73
C ARG A 285 21.51 -24.14 -9.67
N ARG A 286 21.23 -25.37 -9.26
CA ARG A 286 20.30 -26.23 -10.00
C ARG A 286 18.86 -25.83 -9.66
N THR A 287 18.23 -25.08 -10.56
CA THR A 287 16.90 -24.48 -10.35
C THR A 287 16.16 -24.31 -11.68
N ASP A 288 14.84 -24.23 -11.65
CA ASP A 288 13.97 -23.84 -12.77
C ASP A 288 13.61 -22.34 -12.76
N GLN A 289 14.02 -21.60 -11.72
CA GLN A 289 13.83 -20.16 -11.60
C GLN A 289 15.04 -19.39 -12.14
N GLY A 290 14.83 -18.57 -13.17
CA GLY A 290 15.92 -17.81 -13.82
C GLY A 290 16.60 -16.79 -12.91
N THR A 291 15.91 -16.28 -11.89
CA THR A 291 16.45 -15.34 -10.90
C THR A 291 17.34 -16.00 -9.85
N GLU A 292 17.27 -17.33 -9.71
CA GLU A 292 18.01 -18.08 -8.69
C GLU A 292 19.39 -18.55 -9.19
N THR A 293 19.82 -18.13 -10.39
CA THR A 293 21.13 -18.48 -10.94
C THR A 293 21.69 -17.41 -11.88
N LEU A 294 22.96 -17.54 -12.26
CA LEU A 294 23.65 -16.59 -13.15
C LEU A 294 23.94 -17.22 -14.52
N PRO A 295 23.76 -16.46 -15.63
CA PRO A 295 24.14 -16.92 -16.96
C PRO A 295 25.66 -17.07 -17.11
N LEU A 296 26.07 -17.62 -18.27
CA LEU A 296 27.48 -17.80 -18.64
C LEU A 296 28.26 -18.64 -17.63
N SER A 297 27.71 -19.79 -17.26
CA SER A 297 28.31 -20.73 -16.29
C SER A 297 28.65 -20.07 -14.96
N GLY A 298 27.73 -19.23 -14.49
CA GLY A 298 27.82 -18.61 -13.17
C GLY A 298 28.56 -17.28 -13.10
N VAL A 299 28.96 -16.70 -14.24
CA VAL A 299 29.71 -15.43 -14.27
C VAL A 299 28.77 -14.21 -14.22
N GLY A 300 27.56 -14.33 -14.76
CA GLY A 300 26.67 -13.20 -14.99
C GLY A 300 26.96 -12.48 -16.32
N ASN A 301 26.08 -11.56 -16.72
CA ASN A 301 26.20 -10.87 -18.00
C ASN A 301 27.47 -9.99 -18.09
N PRO A 302 28.04 -9.77 -19.30
CA PRO A 302 29.28 -9.02 -19.46
C PRO A 302 29.17 -7.56 -19.00
N LEU A 303 30.25 -7.05 -18.39
CA LEU A 303 30.37 -5.67 -17.92
C LEU A 303 31.55 -4.96 -18.58
N ASN A 304 31.36 -3.69 -18.94
CA ASN A 304 32.37 -2.87 -19.59
C ASN A 304 33.42 -2.34 -18.60
N TYR A 305 34.58 -1.93 -19.12
CA TYR A 305 35.65 -1.31 -18.34
C TYR A 305 35.45 0.20 -18.16
N GLY A 306 36.19 0.78 -17.21
CA GLY A 306 36.27 2.24 -17.06
C GLY A 306 35.01 2.92 -16.51
N THR A 307 34.09 2.15 -15.92
CA THR A 307 32.84 2.69 -15.37
C THR A 307 33.00 3.26 -13.97
N GLY A 308 33.93 2.72 -13.17
CA GLY A 308 34.05 3.01 -11.74
C GLY A 308 32.99 2.32 -10.86
N LEU A 309 32.03 1.61 -11.49
CA LEU A 309 30.98 0.86 -10.81
C LEU A 309 31.48 -0.54 -10.39
N ILE A 310 30.83 -1.10 -9.37
CA ILE A 310 31.14 -2.40 -8.79
C ILE A 310 30.01 -3.37 -9.16
N ARG A 311 30.37 -4.58 -9.60
CA ARG A 311 29.41 -5.66 -9.88
C ARG A 311 28.62 -6.02 -8.61
N SER A 312 27.34 -6.29 -8.77
CA SER A 312 26.53 -7.09 -7.84
C SER A 312 25.96 -8.26 -8.61
N ALA A 313 26.17 -9.49 -8.14
CA ALA A 313 25.65 -10.67 -8.82
C ALA A 313 24.16 -10.86 -8.53
N PHE A 314 23.76 -10.55 -7.30
CA PHE A 314 22.37 -10.59 -6.83
C PHE A 314 21.94 -9.22 -6.28
N ARG A 315 20.64 -9.05 -6.17
CA ARG A 315 19.93 -7.89 -5.60
C ARG A 315 19.66 -8.14 -4.11
N PRO A 316 19.22 -7.12 -3.35
CA PRO A 316 18.76 -7.31 -1.98
C PRO A 316 17.47 -8.15 -1.84
N SER A 317 16.84 -8.56 -2.95
CA SER A 317 15.78 -9.58 -2.99
C SER A 317 16.32 -11.02 -3.08
N ASP A 318 17.64 -11.19 -3.05
CA ASP A 318 18.37 -12.44 -3.34
C ASP A 318 18.16 -12.95 -4.80
N ASP A 319 17.53 -12.17 -5.68
CA ASP A 319 17.40 -12.47 -7.12
C ASP A 319 18.63 -11.99 -7.91
N SER A 320 18.99 -12.71 -8.98
CA SER A 320 20.11 -12.34 -9.84
C SER A 320 19.89 -11.01 -10.56
N THR A 321 20.95 -10.23 -10.71
CA THR A 321 20.93 -9.03 -11.53
C THR A 321 20.84 -9.39 -13.02
N ILE A 322 20.10 -8.59 -13.80
CA ILE A 322 20.07 -8.73 -15.25
C ILE A 322 21.32 -8.05 -15.81
N LEU A 323 21.57 -6.79 -15.44
CA LEU A 323 22.84 -6.12 -15.73
C LEU A 323 23.61 -5.90 -14.42
N GLY A 324 24.85 -6.37 -14.37
CA GLY A 324 25.59 -6.54 -13.12
C GLY A 324 26.00 -5.25 -12.40
N PHE A 325 25.95 -4.07 -13.02
CA PHE A 325 26.13 -2.82 -12.29
C PHE A 325 24.79 -2.35 -11.71
N TYR A 326 24.50 -2.86 -10.51
CA TYR A 326 23.30 -2.53 -9.76
C TYR A 326 23.43 -1.14 -9.10
N ILE A 327 22.67 -0.15 -9.58
CA ILE A 327 22.85 1.26 -9.24
C ILE A 327 22.53 1.56 -7.77
N PRO A 328 21.40 1.11 -7.18
CA PRO A 328 21.13 1.31 -5.76
C PRO A 328 22.22 0.81 -4.81
N ALA A 329 22.78 -0.40 -5.03
CA ALA A 329 23.86 -0.90 -4.17
C ALA A 329 25.17 -0.15 -4.37
N ASN A 330 25.48 0.28 -5.60
CA ASN A 330 26.62 1.17 -5.85
C ASN A 330 26.46 2.51 -5.13
N ALA A 331 25.25 3.08 -5.13
CA ALA A 331 24.93 4.31 -4.41
C ALA A 331 25.11 4.13 -2.89
N MET A 332 24.59 3.04 -2.33
CA MET A 332 24.78 2.71 -0.91
C MET A 332 26.27 2.54 -0.57
N MET A 333 27.01 1.77 -1.36
CA MET A 333 28.45 1.57 -1.14
C MET A 333 29.24 2.89 -1.20
N ALA A 334 28.94 3.77 -2.16
CA ALA A 334 29.59 5.08 -2.24
C ALA A 334 29.34 5.93 -0.99
N VAL A 335 28.10 5.96 -0.49
CA VAL A 335 27.75 6.69 0.73
C VAL A 335 28.43 6.10 1.95
N GLU A 336 28.42 4.78 2.11
CA GLU A 336 28.98 4.14 3.30
C GLU A 336 30.51 4.19 3.32
N LEU A 337 31.19 4.08 2.18
CA LEU A 337 32.64 4.32 2.10
C LEU A 337 33.01 5.74 2.53
N LYS A 338 32.21 6.74 2.11
CA LYS A 338 32.41 8.14 2.51
C LYS A 338 32.21 8.32 4.02
N ARG A 339 31.14 7.76 4.59
CA ARG A 339 30.87 7.79 6.04
C ARG A 339 31.99 7.09 6.82
N THR A 340 32.44 5.92 6.37
CA THR A 340 33.55 5.20 6.99
C THR A 340 34.85 6.00 6.94
N ALA A 341 35.10 6.74 5.86
CA ALA A 341 36.26 7.64 5.80
C ALA A 341 36.22 8.72 6.90
N GLU A 342 35.05 9.28 7.20
CA GLU A 342 34.87 10.24 8.29
C GLU A 342 35.15 9.60 9.67
N VAL A 343 34.65 8.39 9.91
CA VAL A 343 34.95 7.61 11.13
C VAL A 343 36.46 7.39 11.27
N LEU A 344 37.12 6.95 10.21
CA LEU A 344 38.56 6.66 10.23
C LEU A 344 39.41 7.91 10.45
N ARG A 345 38.97 9.08 9.98
CA ARG A 345 39.62 10.36 10.33
C ARG A 345 39.50 10.67 11.82
N ALA A 346 38.33 10.45 12.42
CA ALA A 346 38.14 10.62 13.85
C ALA A 346 39.03 9.65 14.64
N ALA A 347 39.25 8.44 14.12
CA ALA A 347 40.22 7.47 14.63
C ALA A 347 41.69 7.76 14.27
N LYS A 348 41.97 8.90 13.61
CA LYS A 348 43.31 9.34 13.14
C LYS A 348 43.97 8.43 12.09
N ASN A 349 43.20 7.59 11.40
CA ASN A 349 43.65 6.78 10.27
C ASN A 349 43.39 7.50 8.93
N VAL A 350 44.13 8.58 8.70
CA VAL A 350 43.92 9.49 7.57
C VAL A 350 44.22 8.85 6.21
N VAL A 351 45.22 7.97 6.14
CA VAL A 351 45.65 7.35 4.88
C VAL A 351 44.56 6.44 4.32
N VAL A 352 44.01 5.54 5.15
CA VAL A 352 42.91 4.66 4.72
C VAL A 352 41.66 5.49 4.41
N ALA A 353 41.35 6.51 5.22
CA ALA A 353 40.23 7.41 4.95
C ALA A 353 40.30 8.05 3.54
N GLN A 354 41.46 8.55 3.13
CA GLN A 354 41.64 9.13 1.79
C GLN A 354 41.44 8.10 0.67
N THR A 355 41.85 6.84 0.89
CA THR A 355 41.60 5.75 -0.06
C THR A 355 40.11 5.47 -0.21
N LEU A 356 39.37 5.41 0.91
CA LEU A 356 37.92 5.20 0.88
C LEU A 356 37.19 6.32 0.15
N GLU A 357 37.57 7.58 0.36
CA GLU A 357 36.95 8.72 -0.33
C GLU A 357 37.18 8.72 -1.83
N LYS A 358 38.40 8.40 -2.28
CA LYS A 358 38.69 8.31 -3.71
C LYS A 358 37.82 7.23 -4.36
N ARG A 359 37.63 6.10 -3.68
CA ARG A 359 36.78 5.01 -4.16
C ARG A 359 35.30 5.42 -4.17
N ALA A 360 34.82 6.05 -3.09
CA ALA A 360 33.47 6.58 -3.01
C ALA A 360 33.16 7.57 -4.13
N GLN A 361 34.11 8.48 -4.42
CA GLN A 361 33.98 9.44 -5.50
C GLN A 361 33.97 8.76 -6.88
N ALA A 362 34.84 7.78 -7.13
CA ALA A 362 34.86 7.05 -8.39
C ALA A 362 33.54 6.31 -8.66
N ILE A 363 32.95 5.68 -7.64
CA ILE A 363 31.63 5.03 -7.75
C ILE A 363 30.54 6.07 -7.99
N THR A 364 30.58 7.20 -7.27
CA THR A 364 29.63 8.31 -7.44
C THR A 364 29.66 8.86 -8.86
N ASP A 365 30.85 9.12 -9.40
CA ASP A 365 31.03 9.59 -10.77
C ASP A 365 30.55 8.53 -11.77
N GLY A 366 30.80 7.25 -11.50
CA GLY A 366 30.27 6.13 -12.28
C GLY A 366 28.74 6.10 -12.34
N ILE A 367 28.06 6.33 -11.20
CA ILE A 367 26.60 6.38 -11.15
C ILE A 367 26.08 7.57 -11.97
N TRP A 368 26.69 8.74 -11.87
CA TRP A 368 26.24 9.91 -12.66
C TRP A 368 26.49 9.76 -14.15
N ASN A 369 27.60 9.12 -14.54
CA ASN A 369 27.98 8.97 -15.95
C ASN A 369 27.24 7.83 -16.66
N TYR A 370 26.96 6.73 -15.96
CA TYR A 370 26.40 5.51 -16.56
C TYR A 370 25.02 5.13 -16.00
N GLY A 371 24.74 5.48 -14.75
CA GLY A 371 23.47 5.16 -14.08
C GLY A 371 22.35 6.17 -14.29
N VAL A 372 22.63 7.38 -14.79
CA VAL A 372 21.60 8.38 -15.14
C VAL A 372 21.37 8.40 -16.64
N VAL A 373 20.12 8.20 -17.04
CA VAL A 373 19.74 7.93 -18.42
C VAL A 373 18.50 8.73 -18.83
N GLU A 374 18.35 9.00 -20.13
CA GLU A 374 17.20 9.76 -20.66
C GLU A 374 16.01 8.82 -20.95
N HIS A 375 14.92 8.99 -20.22
CA HIS A 375 13.66 8.29 -20.41
C HIS A 375 12.68 9.12 -21.24
N LYS A 376 12.08 8.51 -22.28
CA LYS A 376 11.17 9.17 -23.24
C LYS A 376 10.06 10.01 -22.60
N ASN A 377 9.43 9.50 -21.53
CA ASN A 377 8.28 10.14 -20.88
C ASN A 377 8.62 10.91 -19.59
N TYR A 378 9.78 10.66 -18.96
CA TYR A 378 10.08 11.15 -17.60
C TYR A 378 11.31 12.06 -17.54
N GLY A 379 12.08 12.17 -18.63
CA GLY A 379 13.35 12.91 -18.65
C GLY A 379 14.50 12.09 -18.07
N LYS A 380 15.41 12.74 -17.35
CA LYS A 380 16.57 12.07 -16.75
C LYS A 380 16.17 11.29 -15.51
N VAL A 381 16.39 9.99 -15.53
CA VAL A 381 16.09 9.06 -14.43
C VAL A 381 17.32 8.23 -14.09
N PHE A 382 17.36 7.68 -12.88
CA PHE A 382 18.31 6.62 -12.56
C PHE A 382 17.82 5.29 -13.17
N ALA A 383 18.71 4.60 -13.87
CA ALA A 383 18.52 3.21 -14.23
C ALA A 383 18.69 2.33 -12.98
N TYR A 384 17.98 1.21 -12.95
CA TYR A 384 18.08 0.22 -11.88
C TYR A 384 19.38 -0.58 -11.99
N GLU A 385 19.69 -1.01 -13.21
CA GLU A 385 20.86 -1.80 -13.57
C GLU A 385 21.43 -1.35 -14.91
N VAL A 386 22.75 -1.37 -15.05
CA VAL A 386 23.47 -1.04 -16.29
C VAL A 386 24.64 -2.00 -16.54
N ASP A 387 25.17 -2.02 -17.76
CA ASP A 387 26.31 -2.87 -18.14
C ASP A 387 27.59 -2.08 -18.50
N GLY A 388 27.48 -0.76 -18.65
CA GLY A 388 28.55 0.11 -19.13
C GLY A 388 28.80 0.08 -20.64
N TYR A 389 28.10 -0.76 -21.41
CA TYR A 389 28.08 -0.72 -22.87
C TYR A 389 26.96 0.18 -23.42
N GLY A 390 25.97 0.49 -22.59
CA GLY A 390 24.84 1.37 -22.92
C GLY A 390 23.48 0.70 -22.70
N SER A 391 23.44 -0.57 -22.29
CA SER A 391 22.20 -1.22 -21.89
C SER A 391 21.79 -0.74 -20.50
N GLN A 392 20.48 -0.60 -20.31
CA GLN A 392 19.89 -0.08 -19.08
C GLN A 392 18.58 -0.80 -18.78
N ILE A 393 18.34 -1.10 -17.51
CA ILE A 393 17.06 -1.60 -17.01
C ILE A 393 16.36 -0.47 -16.24
N LEU A 394 15.10 -0.22 -16.59
CA LEU A 394 14.25 0.80 -16.00
C LEU A 394 13.12 0.13 -15.23
N MET A 395 13.30 0.01 -13.92
CA MET A 395 12.37 -0.58 -12.95
C MET A 395 12.75 -0.14 -11.54
N ASP A 396 12.04 -0.61 -10.53
CA ASP A 396 12.57 -0.70 -9.16
C ASP A 396 12.00 -1.94 -8.48
N ASP A 397 12.70 -2.41 -7.45
CA ASP A 397 12.30 -3.50 -6.57
C ASP A 397 12.00 -2.94 -5.18
N ALA A 398 11.18 -3.65 -4.41
CA ALA A 398 10.83 -3.22 -3.05
C ALA A 398 12.00 -3.29 -2.06
N ASN A 399 12.98 -4.18 -2.26
CA ASN A 399 14.08 -4.44 -1.34
C ASN A 399 15.11 -3.30 -1.29
N VAL A 400 15.58 -2.96 -0.08
CA VAL A 400 16.56 -1.87 0.15
C VAL A 400 17.99 -2.45 0.12
N PRO A 401 18.94 -1.83 -0.60
CA PRO A 401 18.84 -0.54 -1.30
C PRO A 401 18.03 -0.61 -2.60
N SER A 402 17.11 0.33 -2.81
CA SER A 402 16.31 0.52 -4.03
C SER A 402 16.48 1.95 -4.59
N LEU A 403 15.99 2.21 -5.80
CA LEU A 403 16.03 3.57 -6.36
C LEU A 403 15.13 4.53 -5.58
N LEU A 404 13.97 4.06 -5.12
CA LEU A 404 13.08 4.83 -4.24
C LEU A 404 13.79 5.19 -2.91
N ALA A 405 14.70 4.36 -2.42
CA ALA A 405 15.40 4.58 -1.16
C ALA A 405 16.63 5.51 -1.25
N LEU A 406 17.04 5.99 -2.44
CA LEU A 406 18.27 6.79 -2.60
C LEU A 406 18.41 7.99 -1.63
N PRO A 407 17.34 8.75 -1.28
CA PRO A 407 17.45 9.81 -0.30
C PRO A 407 17.63 9.33 1.13
N ILE A 408 17.04 8.18 1.49
CA ILE A 408 17.17 7.58 2.81
C ILE A 408 18.59 7.07 3.00
N LEU A 409 19.17 6.45 1.96
CA LEU A 409 20.56 6.03 1.95
C LEU A 409 21.50 7.24 2.11
N GLY A 410 21.09 8.41 1.60
CA GLY A 410 21.84 9.67 1.66
C GLY A 410 22.69 9.92 0.41
N PHE A 411 22.33 9.31 -0.73
CA PHE A 411 23.05 9.49 -1.99
C PHE A 411 22.68 10.81 -2.69
N VAL A 412 21.38 11.15 -2.68
CA VAL A 412 20.84 12.40 -3.24
C VAL A 412 19.81 12.98 -2.27
N ASP A 413 19.56 14.29 -2.34
CA ASP A 413 18.46 14.89 -1.60
C ASP A 413 17.10 14.45 -2.18
N LYS A 414 16.08 14.38 -1.32
CA LYS A 414 14.70 14.06 -1.75
C LYS A 414 14.18 15.03 -2.82
N THR A 415 14.65 16.27 -2.86
CA THR A 415 14.24 17.29 -3.85
C THR A 415 15.05 17.26 -5.14
N HIS A 416 16.05 16.36 -5.25
CA HIS A 416 16.90 16.28 -6.44
C HIS A 416 16.07 15.95 -7.69
N VAL A 417 16.26 16.73 -8.78
CA VAL A 417 15.40 16.67 -9.97
C VAL A 417 15.37 15.28 -10.61
N VAL A 418 16.54 14.65 -10.79
CA VAL A 418 16.65 13.28 -11.36
C VAL A 418 15.96 12.27 -10.44
N TYR A 419 16.06 12.44 -9.13
CA TYR A 419 15.39 11.55 -8.18
C TYR A 419 13.87 11.72 -8.24
N GLN A 420 13.37 12.95 -8.30
CA GLN A 420 11.93 13.21 -8.42
C GLN A 420 11.36 12.65 -9.73
N GLN A 421 12.09 12.78 -10.85
CA GLN A 421 11.71 12.15 -12.12
C GLN A 421 11.72 10.61 -12.03
N THR A 422 12.73 10.05 -11.37
CA THR A 422 12.82 8.61 -11.09
C THR A 422 11.66 8.16 -10.21
N ARG A 423 11.44 8.77 -9.05
CA ARG A 423 10.35 8.49 -8.12
C ARG A 423 8.99 8.50 -8.83
N LYS A 424 8.74 9.49 -9.68
CA LYS A 424 7.52 9.54 -10.48
C LYS A 424 7.39 8.33 -11.41
N MET A 425 8.44 7.99 -12.16
CA MET A 425 8.48 6.80 -13.02
C MET A 425 8.20 5.52 -12.22
N LEU A 426 8.77 5.40 -11.02
CA LEU A 426 8.68 4.19 -10.20
C LEU A 426 7.32 3.94 -9.57
N LEU A 427 6.56 5.02 -9.33
CA LEU A 427 5.25 4.99 -8.68
C LEU A 427 4.09 5.09 -9.70
N GLU A 428 4.38 4.91 -10.99
CA GLU A 428 3.40 4.82 -12.06
C GLU A 428 3.49 3.46 -12.75
N LYS A 429 2.35 2.81 -12.98
CA LYS A 429 2.26 1.51 -13.65
C LYS A 429 2.87 1.51 -15.06
N SER A 430 2.84 2.65 -15.75
CA SER A 430 3.47 2.81 -17.07
C SER A 430 5.00 2.95 -17.02
N GLY A 431 5.58 3.27 -15.86
CA GLY A 431 7.00 3.55 -15.70
C GLY A 431 7.78 2.43 -15.01
N ASN A 432 7.15 1.62 -14.17
CA ASN A 432 7.78 0.48 -13.49
C ASN A 432 6.96 -0.81 -13.67
N PRO A 433 7.53 -1.86 -14.29
CA PRO A 433 6.82 -3.14 -14.47
C PRO A 433 6.44 -3.83 -13.15
N TYR A 434 7.09 -3.48 -12.05
CA TYR A 434 6.80 -4.02 -10.72
C TYR A 434 6.04 -3.03 -9.82
N TYR A 435 5.54 -1.91 -10.35
CA TYR A 435 4.51 -1.13 -9.66
C TYR A 435 3.15 -1.79 -9.90
N LEU A 436 2.72 -2.57 -8.91
CA LEU A 436 1.54 -3.41 -9.00
C LEU A 436 0.33 -2.69 -8.39
N GLU A 437 -0.80 -2.78 -9.07
CA GLU A 437 -2.05 -2.14 -8.66
C GLU A 437 -3.21 -3.11 -8.86
N GLY A 438 -4.00 -3.31 -7.80
CA GLY A 438 -5.19 -4.12 -7.80
C GLY A 438 -6.27 -3.54 -6.91
N ARG A 439 -7.43 -4.22 -6.84
CA ARG A 439 -8.61 -3.70 -6.14
C ARG A 439 -8.45 -3.53 -4.62
N ALA A 440 -7.44 -4.13 -4.01
CA ALA A 440 -7.29 -4.20 -2.56
C ALA A 440 -6.00 -3.58 -2.02
N PHE A 441 -4.94 -3.52 -2.84
CA PHE A 441 -3.63 -3.01 -2.46
C PHE A 441 -2.85 -2.55 -3.70
N HIS A 442 -1.83 -1.73 -3.51
CA HIS A 442 -0.88 -1.33 -4.55
C HIS A 442 0.48 -1.04 -3.94
N GLY A 443 1.52 -1.01 -4.78
CA GLY A 443 2.89 -0.69 -4.39
C GLY A 443 3.90 -1.38 -5.28
N ILE A 444 5.19 -1.21 -4.96
CA ILE A 444 6.26 -1.89 -5.68
C ILE A 444 6.40 -3.32 -5.13
N GLY A 445 6.45 -4.29 -6.03
CA GLY A 445 6.78 -5.68 -5.74
C GLY A 445 8.20 -6.02 -6.23
N GLY A 446 8.32 -7.15 -6.90
CA GLY A 446 9.57 -7.63 -7.49
C GLY A 446 9.36 -8.98 -8.16
N PRO A 447 10.35 -9.47 -8.94
CA PRO A 447 10.26 -10.78 -9.57
C PRO A 447 10.28 -11.94 -8.55
N HIS A 448 10.78 -11.71 -7.33
CA HIS A 448 10.91 -12.73 -6.28
C HIS A 448 9.62 -13.49 -5.97
N ILE A 449 8.50 -12.78 -5.82
CA ILE A 449 7.17 -13.38 -5.54
C ILE A 449 6.30 -13.41 -6.79
N GLY A 450 6.47 -12.44 -7.70
CA GLY A 450 5.75 -12.36 -8.96
C GLY A 450 4.82 -11.15 -9.08
N LEU A 451 4.00 -11.16 -10.13
CA LEU A 451 3.31 -9.96 -10.65
C LEU A 451 2.00 -9.61 -9.95
N GLU A 452 1.62 -10.33 -8.90
CA GLU A 452 0.40 -10.04 -8.13
C GLU A 452 0.68 -9.57 -6.70
N TYR A 453 1.95 -9.55 -6.25
CA TYR A 453 2.30 -9.34 -4.86
C TYR A 453 3.14 -8.09 -4.67
N ALA A 454 2.52 -7.02 -4.15
CA ALA A 454 3.22 -5.79 -3.78
C ALA A 454 3.72 -5.87 -2.34
N TRP A 455 4.84 -5.19 -2.06
CA TRP A 455 5.52 -5.29 -0.78
C TRP A 455 5.18 -4.07 0.08
N PRO A 456 4.61 -4.23 1.29
CA PRO A 456 4.30 -3.10 2.18
C PRO A 456 5.50 -2.17 2.45
N MET A 457 6.71 -2.70 2.40
CA MET A 457 7.95 -1.93 2.55
C MET A 457 8.11 -0.84 1.50
N SER A 458 7.65 -1.06 0.26
CA SER A 458 7.70 -0.03 -0.79
C SER A 458 6.86 1.19 -0.44
N LEU A 459 5.68 1.00 0.17
CA LEU A 459 4.82 2.09 0.63
C LEU A 459 5.43 2.84 1.83
N LEU A 460 6.13 2.13 2.71
CA LEU A 460 6.87 2.75 3.80
C LEU A 460 8.01 3.63 3.27
N LEU A 461 8.77 3.15 2.29
CA LEU A 461 9.80 3.94 1.62
C LEU A 461 9.20 5.13 0.85
N GLN A 462 8.06 4.94 0.20
CA GLN A 462 7.31 6.00 -0.47
C GLN A 462 6.93 7.11 0.51
N ALA A 463 6.38 6.74 1.67
CA ALA A 463 6.06 7.66 2.76
C ALA A 463 7.31 8.36 3.33
N MET A 464 8.40 7.62 3.56
CA MET A 464 9.68 8.16 4.06
C MET A 464 10.34 9.16 3.13
N THR A 465 10.00 9.11 1.85
CA THR A 465 10.57 9.98 0.81
C THR A 465 9.57 10.99 0.26
N SER A 466 8.43 11.17 0.95
CA SER A 466 7.43 12.19 0.64
C SER A 466 7.45 13.33 1.67
N ASP A 467 6.99 14.50 1.22
CA ASP A 467 6.63 15.64 2.06
C ASP A 467 5.13 15.97 1.95
N ASP A 468 4.36 15.15 1.23
CA ASP A 468 2.91 15.26 1.12
C ASP A 468 2.25 14.41 2.20
N ASP A 469 1.68 15.09 3.21
CA ASP A 469 0.97 14.42 4.31
C ASP A 469 -0.15 13.51 3.81
N SER A 470 -0.82 13.85 2.70
CA SER A 470 -1.89 13.02 2.14
C SER A 470 -1.34 11.73 1.54
N GLU A 471 -0.18 11.80 0.86
CA GLU A 471 0.51 10.61 0.35
C GLU A 471 0.98 9.72 1.51
N ILE A 472 1.57 10.33 2.55
CA ILE A 472 2.05 9.62 3.75
C ILE A 472 0.90 8.91 4.45
N GLU A 473 -0.22 9.60 4.71
CA GLU A 473 -1.40 9.01 5.34
C GLU A 473 -1.96 7.86 4.52
N ASN A 474 -2.10 8.02 3.20
CA ASN A 474 -2.58 6.95 2.31
C ASN A 474 -1.68 5.71 2.36
N CYS A 475 -0.36 5.89 2.28
CA CYS A 475 0.59 4.79 2.42
C CYS A 475 0.44 4.07 3.77
N LEU A 476 0.40 4.81 4.87
CA LEU A 476 0.27 4.24 6.22
C LEU A 476 -1.06 3.53 6.42
N SER A 477 -2.17 4.09 5.94
CA SER A 477 -3.50 3.48 5.99
C SER A 477 -3.56 2.18 5.21
N LEU A 478 -2.94 2.13 4.03
CA LEU A 478 -2.93 0.93 3.20
C LEU A 478 -2.10 -0.18 3.86
N VAL A 479 -0.93 0.17 4.41
CA VAL A 479 -0.10 -0.77 5.16
C VAL A 479 -0.82 -1.28 6.41
N LEU A 480 -1.46 -0.39 7.18
CA LEU A 480 -2.29 -0.77 8.34
C LEU A 480 -3.40 -1.74 7.95
N ALA A 481 -4.10 -1.47 6.84
CA ALA A 481 -5.17 -2.34 6.33
C ALA A 481 -4.69 -3.76 6.00
N SER A 482 -3.41 -3.90 5.58
CA SER A 482 -2.77 -5.19 5.30
C SER A 482 -2.26 -5.93 6.53
N ALA A 483 -2.03 -5.21 7.64
CA ALA A 483 -1.47 -5.74 8.89
C ALA A 483 -2.52 -6.41 9.80
N ARG A 484 -3.42 -7.23 9.24
CA ARG A 484 -4.57 -7.81 9.98
C ARG A 484 -4.19 -8.73 11.14
N LEU A 485 -2.97 -9.28 11.10
CA LEU A 485 -2.39 -10.03 12.21
C LEU A 485 -1.59 -9.17 13.19
N GLY A 486 -1.65 -7.84 13.09
CA GLY A 486 -0.89 -6.93 13.95
C GLY A 486 0.61 -6.90 13.64
N LEU A 487 1.04 -7.50 12.53
CA LEU A 487 2.41 -7.51 12.00
C LEU A 487 2.40 -7.12 10.52
N VAL A 488 3.57 -6.72 10.02
CA VAL A 488 3.78 -6.30 8.63
C VAL A 488 4.35 -7.47 7.86
N HIS A 489 3.67 -7.87 6.80
CA HIS A 489 4.05 -9.01 5.98
C HIS A 489 5.11 -8.65 4.92
N GLU A 490 5.70 -9.67 4.31
CA GLU A 490 6.64 -9.50 3.21
C GLU A 490 5.94 -9.00 1.94
N SER A 491 4.86 -9.64 1.52
CA SER A 491 4.13 -9.22 0.34
C SER A 491 2.63 -9.46 0.50
N ILE A 492 1.83 -8.68 -0.22
CA ILE A 492 0.36 -8.71 -0.19
C ILE A 492 -0.15 -8.85 -1.62
N ASN A 493 -1.06 -9.79 -1.86
CA ASN A 493 -1.72 -9.92 -3.15
C ASN A 493 -2.58 -8.67 -3.41
N VAL A 494 -2.31 -7.95 -4.51
CA VAL A 494 -2.95 -6.66 -4.83
C VAL A 494 -4.46 -6.75 -5.03
N ASN A 495 -4.99 -7.93 -5.30
CA ASN A 495 -6.42 -8.19 -5.47
C ASN A 495 -7.10 -8.80 -4.23
N ARG A 496 -6.32 -9.30 -3.27
CA ARG A 496 -6.80 -10.04 -2.10
C ARG A 496 -5.93 -9.73 -0.87
N ILE A 497 -6.28 -8.71 -0.10
CA ILE A 497 -5.48 -8.22 1.05
C ILE A 497 -5.19 -9.26 2.15
N ASN A 498 -5.96 -10.36 2.21
CA ASN A 498 -5.74 -11.47 3.16
C ASN A 498 -4.71 -12.51 2.68
N ASP A 499 -4.32 -12.45 1.41
CA ASP A 499 -3.34 -13.36 0.81
C ASP A 499 -1.97 -12.67 0.85
N TYR A 500 -1.08 -13.20 1.67
CA TYR A 500 0.22 -12.59 1.99
C TYR A 500 1.31 -13.66 2.14
N THR A 501 2.57 -13.24 1.99
CA THR A 501 3.74 -14.07 2.29
C THR A 501 4.40 -13.65 3.61
N ARG A 502 4.90 -14.64 4.36
CA ARG A 502 5.64 -14.52 5.64
C ARG A 502 4.96 -13.64 6.71
N SER A 503 4.36 -14.29 7.71
CA SER A 503 3.77 -13.62 8.89
C SER A 503 4.81 -13.04 9.85
N TRP A 504 6.03 -13.60 9.86
CA TRP A 504 7.13 -13.18 10.72
C TRP A 504 8.35 -12.83 9.87
N PHE A 505 8.51 -11.53 9.60
CA PHE A 505 9.68 -11.01 8.91
C PHE A 505 10.17 -9.73 9.60
N ALA A 506 11.11 -9.90 10.54
CA ALA A 506 11.54 -8.85 11.46
C ALA A 506 12.33 -7.72 10.77
N PHE A 507 12.84 -7.93 9.55
CA PHE A 507 13.43 -6.89 8.69
C PHE A 507 12.53 -5.66 8.53
N ARG A 508 11.20 -5.86 8.59
CA ARG A 508 10.18 -4.81 8.39
C ARG A 508 9.65 -4.18 9.66
N ALA A 509 10.21 -4.56 10.81
CA ALA A 509 10.03 -3.84 12.06
C ALA A 509 10.63 -2.43 12.02
N ALA A 510 11.53 -2.15 11.06
CA ALA A 510 12.01 -0.80 10.73
C ALA A 510 10.93 0.16 10.17
N PHE A 511 9.65 -0.22 10.29
CA PHE A 511 8.41 0.56 10.22
C PHE A 511 8.42 1.94 10.91
N LEU A 512 9.49 2.24 11.63
CA LEU A 512 9.45 3.01 12.85
C LEU A 512 10.47 4.14 12.89
N TYR A 513 11.23 4.35 11.80
CA TYR A 513 11.83 5.64 11.54
C TYR A 513 10.76 6.66 11.08
N ILE A 514 9.61 6.19 10.59
CA ILE A 514 8.49 7.02 10.12
C ILE A 514 7.70 7.59 11.28
N LEU A 515 7.22 6.75 12.21
CA LEU A 515 6.23 7.20 13.19
C LEU A 515 6.80 8.25 14.14
N PRO A 516 8.01 8.13 14.70
CA PRO A 516 8.64 9.24 15.40
C PRO A 516 8.94 10.41 14.47
N ARG A 517 9.19 10.27 13.16
CA ARG A 517 9.43 11.44 12.27
C ARG A 517 8.14 12.14 11.84
N VAL A 518 7.02 11.44 11.73
CA VAL A 518 5.66 11.95 11.49
C VAL A 518 5.07 12.53 12.79
N TYR A 519 5.41 11.96 13.95
CA TYR A 519 5.01 12.42 15.29
C TYR A 519 6.10 13.21 16.04
N SER A 520 7.25 13.53 15.43
CA SER A 520 8.30 14.44 15.96
C SER A 520 8.80 15.46 14.94
N SER A 521 8.36 15.39 13.67
CA SER A 521 8.43 16.56 12.80
C SER A 521 7.69 17.70 13.50
N GLU A 522 8.09 18.92 13.18
CA GLU A 522 7.59 20.15 13.77
C GLU A 522 6.06 20.23 13.89
N ALA A 523 5.28 19.43 13.15
CA ALA A 523 3.84 19.27 13.32
C ALA A 523 3.42 18.90 14.75
N SER A 524 4.08 17.97 15.45
CA SER A 524 3.69 17.57 16.82
C SER A 524 4.21 18.54 17.88
N LEU A 525 5.40 19.11 17.69
CA LEU A 525 5.92 20.20 18.52
C LEU A 525 5.07 21.46 18.33
N GLN A 526 4.59 21.73 17.11
CA GLN A 526 3.61 22.77 16.82
C GLN A 526 2.25 22.40 17.40
N LEU A 527 1.79 21.15 17.39
CA LEU A 527 0.52 20.74 18.01
C LEU A 527 0.57 20.85 19.55
N THR A 528 1.71 20.49 20.14
CA THR A 528 1.95 20.59 21.59
C THR A 528 2.16 22.05 22.01
N ALA A 529 2.87 22.85 21.22
CA ALA A 529 2.96 24.30 21.39
C ALA A 529 1.63 25.02 21.08
N TYR A 530 0.81 24.49 20.16
CA TYR A 530 -0.54 24.98 19.88
C TYR A 530 -1.46 24.68 21.05
N ARG A 531 -1.42 23.46 21.61
CA ARG A 531 -2.16 23.11 22.84
C ARG A 531 -1.73 23.99 24.01
N ALA A 532 -0.44 24.30 24.15
CA ALA A 532 0.05 25.24 25.16
C ALA A 532 -0.37 26.71 24.91
N ARG A 533 -0.56 27.10 23.63
CA ARG A 533 -0.97 28.46 23.23
C ARG A 533 -2.49 28.63 23.12
N LEU A 534 -3.26 27.54 23.10
CA LEU A 534 -4.71 27.55 22.93
C LEU A 534 -5.43 28.35 24.03
N PRO A 535 -5.08 28.23 25.32
CA PRO A 535 -5.67 29.09 26.36
C PRO A 535 -5.40 30.59 26.12
N ALA A 536 -4.24 30.93 25.57
CA ALA A 536 -3.87 32.32 25.27
C ALA A 536 -4.60 32.88 24.03
N LEU A 537 -5.03 32.02 23.11
CA LEU A 537 -5.85 32.38 21.96
C LEU A 537 -7.33 32.53 22.34
N TYR A 538 -7.81 31.76 23.32
CA TYR A 538 -9.19 31.79 23.80
C TYR A 538 -9.43 32.88 24.86
N SER A 539 -8.38 33.41 25.48
CA SER A 539 -8.47 34.52 26.42
C SER A 539 -8.79 35.88 25.75
N ASP A 540 -9.13 36.87 26.57
CA ASP A 540 -9.20 38.27 26.13
C ASP A 540 -7.78 38.82 25.96
N PHE A 541 -7.30 38.83 24.72
CA PHE A 541 -5.98 39.35 24.36
C PHE A 541 -6.04 40.75 23.74
N VAL A 542 -7.20 41.44 23.80
CA VAL A 542 -7.34 42.80 23.24
C VAL A 542 -6.38 43.78 23.90
N THR A 543 -6.08 43.58 25.19
CA THR A 543 -5.11 44.37 25.96
C THR A 543 -3.67 44.25 25.43
N LEU A 544 -3.32 43.15 24.74
CA LEU A 544 -2.02 43.00 24.10
C LEU A 544 -1.79 44.05 23.00
N ARG A 545 -2.86 44.65 22.44
CA ARG A 545 -2.71 45.67 21.39
C ARG A 545 -1.81 46.84 21.81
N THR A 546 -1.80 47.19 23.10
CA THR A 546 -0.94 48.24 23.65
C THR A 546 0.29 47.69 24.37
N LEU A 547 0.15 46.55 25.07
CA LEU A 547 1.20 45.97 25.90
C LEU A 547 2.22 45.13 25.11
N ASN A 548 1.77 44.45 24.05
CA ASN A 548 2.59 43.63 23.16
C ASN A 548 1.95 43.57 21.75
N PRO A 549 2.15 44.61 20.92
CA PRO A 549 1.54 44.71 19.59
C PRO A 549 1.89 43.55 18.65
N ASP A 550 3.09 42.99 18.78
CA ASP A 550 3.55 41.83 18.00
C ASP A 550 2.78 40.57 18.38
N GLY A 551 2.61 40.32 19.69
CA GLY A 551 1.78 39.23 20.20
C GLY A 551 0.31 39.35 19.80
N TYR A 552 -0.25 40.56 19.82
CA TYR A 552 -1.60 40.84 19.34
C TYR A 552 -1.74 40.51 17.84
N THR A 553 -0.81 41.00 17.01
CA THR A 553 -0.82 40.75 15.57
C THR A 553 -0.66 39.27 15.24
N ALA A 554 0.22 38.58 15.98
CA ALA A 554 0.40 37.14 15.86
C ALA A 554 -0.89 36.37 16.19
N ASN A 555 -1.58 36.71 17.29
CA ASN A 555 -2.83 36.05 17.67
C ASN A 555 -3.96 36.29 16.67
N ILE A 556 -4.10 37.52 16.15
CA ILE A 556 -5.06 37.82 15.08
C ILE A 556 -4.76 36.99 13.83
N SER A 557 -3.49 36.94 13.40
CA SER A 557 -3.11 36.18 12.21
C SER A 557 -3.36 34.68 12.39
N THR A 558 -3.04 34.14 13.56
CA THR A 558 -3.29 32.74 13.92
C THR A 558 -4.78 32.41 13.86
N TRP A 559 -5.66 33.25 14.44
CA TRP A 559 -7.10 33.04 14.39
C TRP A 559 -7.67 33.13 12.97
N VAL A 560 -7.27 34.13 12.17
CA VAL A 560 -7.76 34.27 10.79
C VAL A 560 -7.34 33.07 9.94
N SER A 561 -6.10 32.58 10.09
CA SER A 561 -5.63 31.38 9.39
C SER A 561 -6.37 30.13 9.86
N GLY A 562 -6.56 29.98 11.17
CA GLY A 562 -7.28 28.84 11.75
C GLY A 562 -8.73 28.75 11.28
N LEU A 563 -9.46 29.87 11.28
CA LEU A 563 -10.82 29.94 10.75
C LEU A 563 -10.88 29.60 9.25
N SER A 564 -9.90 30.08 8.48
CA SER A 564 -9.81 29.79 7.04
C SER A 564 -9.62 28.28 6.80
N SER A 565 -8.69 27.67 7.53
CA SER A 565 -8.42 26.22 7.43
C SER A 565 -9.62 25.39 7.89
N ALA A 566 -10.22 25.71 9.04
CA ALA A 566 -11.37 24.97 9.59
C ALA A 566 -12.60 25.06 8.67
N LEU A 567 -12.81 26.20 8.04
CA LEU A 567 -13.85 26.37 7.03
C LEU A 567 -13.55 25.53 5.78
N ARG A 568 -12.31 25.56 5.28
CA ARG A 568 -11.91 24.80 4.08
C ARG A 568 -11.98 23.29 4.28
N SER A 569 -11.71 22.81 5.50
CA SER A 569 -11.76 21.39 5.84
C SER A 569 -13.17 20.88 6.18
N GLY A 570 -14.21 21.72 6.01
CA GLY A 570 -15.60 21.34 6.30
C GLY A 570 -15.94 21.20 7.78
N VAL A 571 -15.04 21.61 8.69
CA VAL A 571 -15.28 21.53 10.15
C VAL A 571 -16.29 22.60 10.59
N LEU A 572 -16.32 23.75 9.89
CA LEU A 572 -17.31 24.80 10.10
C LEU A 572 -18.42 24.67 9.02
N PRO A 573 -19.63 24.20 9.36
CA PRO A 573 -20.71 24.07 8.39
C PRO A 573 -21.36 25.42 8.05
N PRO A 574 -22.08 25.55 6.90
CA PRO A 574 -22.26 24.54 5.85
C PRO A 574 -21.48 24.82 4.54
N ASN A 575 -20.60 25.82 4.49
CA ASN A 575 -19.93 26.27 3.26
C ASN A 575 -18.40 26.30 3.43
N LEU A 576 -17.63 26.16 2.35
CA LEU A 576 -16.17 26.14 2.43
C LEU A 576 -15.52 27.52 2.15
N LEU A 577 -16.24 28.41 1.46
CA LEU A 577 -15.78 29.77 1.14
C LEU A 577 -16.47 30.84 1.97
N ILE A 578 -17.60 30.52 2.60
CA ILE A 578 -18.48 31.48 3.28
C ILE A 578 -18.61 31.15 4.76
N LEU A 579 -18.10 32.05 5.60
CA LEU A 579 -18.21 31.97 7.06
C LEU A 579 -19.46 32.71 7.55
N ALA A 580 -20.30 32.03 8.33
CA ALA A 580 -21.42 32.65 9.03
C ALA A 580 -20.94 33.25 10.37
N LEU A 581 -21.27 34.51 10.62
CA LEU A 581 -20.95 35.23 11.86
C LEU A 581 -22.18 35.27 12.78
N ASP A 582 -22.55 34.10 13.30
CA ASP A 582 -23.65 33.91 14.24
C ASP A 582 -23.25 32.98 15.40
N GLU A 583 -24.21 32.62 16.26
CA GLU A 583 -23.96 31.74 17.40
C GLU A 583 -23.45 30.34 17.02
N SER A 584 -23.73 29.86 15.80
CA SER A 584 -23.24 28.55 15.37
C SER A 584 -21.71 28.51 15.28
N LEU A 585 -21.08 29.62 14.90
CA LEU A 585 -19.63 29.75 14.85
C LEU A 585 -19.01 29.67 16.26
N PHE A 586 -19.62 30.33 17.24
CA PHE A 586 -19.12 30.26 18.62
C PHE A 586 -19.30 28.86 19.21
N GLN A 587 -20.44 28.22 18.95
CA GLN A 587 -20.67 26.83 19.38
C GLN A 587 -19.67 25.87 18.75
N ALA A 588 -19.36 26.03 17.47
CA ALA A 588 -18.39 25.20 16.77
C ALA A 588 -16.95 25.39 17.29
N LEU A 589 -16.64 26.57 17.82
CA LEU A 589 -15.31 26.91 18.37
C LEU A 589 -15.22 26.71 19.88
N GLU A 590 -16.33 26.43 20.58
CA GLU A 590 -16.36 26.23 22.02
C GLU A 590 -15.75 24.87 22.39
N THR A 591 -14.76 24.87 23.28
CA THR A 591 -14.11 23.65 23.74
C THR A 591 -14.33 23.44 25.23
N LYS A 592 -14.34 22.18 25.69
CA LYS A 592 -14.45 21.84 27.12
C LYS A 592 -13.29 22.39 27.95
N GLU A 593 -12.12 22.58 27.33
CA GLU A 593 -10.87 22.94 27.98
C GLU A 593 -10.68 24.46 28.09
N CYS A 594 -11.01 25.22 27.03
CA CYS A 594 -10.77 26.67 26.96
C CYS A 594 -12.07 27.51 26.96
N GLY A 595 -13.24 26.88 26.87
CA GLY A 595 -14.52 27.58 26.76
C GLY A 595 -14.70 28.27 25.41
N ARG A 596 -15.43 29.40 25.41
CA ARG A 596 -15.67 30.23 24.21
C ARG A 596 -14.51 31.21 23.96
N PRO A 597 -14.17 31.50 22.70
CA PRO A 597 -13.10 32.46 22.38
C PRO A 597 -13.53 33.91 22.66
N LEU A 598 -12.92 34.55 23.66
CA LEU A 598 -13.33 35.88 24.14
C LEU A 598 -12.99 37.02 23.16
N SER A 599 -11.92 36.88 22.37
CA SER A 599 -11.44 37.91 21.44
C SER A 599 -11.93 37.74 19.99
N LEU A 600 -12.83 36.79 19.71
CA LEU A 600 -13.23 36.44 18.34
C LEU A 600 -13.85 37.63 17.58
N GLY A 601 -14.64 38.47 18.26
CA GLY A 601 -15.15 39.71 17.66
C GLY A 601 -14.04 40.62 17.15
N THR A 602 -12.99 40.83 17.95
CA THR A 602 -11.84 41.64 17.55
C THR A 602 -11.11 41.03 16.34
N VAL A 603 -10.96 39.71 16.30
CA VAL A 603 -10.38 39.00 15.15
C VAL A 603 -11.18 39.29 13.88
N VAL A 604 -12.50 39.11 13.92
CA VAL A 604 -13.39 39.31 12.76
C VAL A 604 -13.36 40.78 12.31
N SER A 605 -13.38 41.73 13.24
CA SER A 605 -13.27 43.16 12.92
C SER A 605 -11.98 43.48 12.18
N GLU A 606 -10.85 42.94 12.65
CA GLU A 606 -9.53 43.19 12.07
C GLU A 606 -9.36 42.46 10.73
N ALA A 607 -10.00 41.30 10.56
CA ALA A 607 -10.04 40.58 9.29
C ALA A 607 -10.86 41.34 8.23
N LEU A 608 -11.99 41.94 8.62
CA LEU A 608 -12.80 42.80 7.75
C LEU A 608 -12.06 44.11 7.40
N SER A 609 -11.41 44.76 8.36
CA SER A 609 -10.66 46.01 8.12
C SER A 609 -9.49 45.80 7.16
N LYS A 610 -8.80 44.66 7.26
CA LYS A 610 -7.69 44.26 6.38
C LYS A 610 -8.15 43.58 5.08
N LYS A 611 -9.46 43.54 4.78
CA LYS A 611 -10.03 42.89 3.59
C LYS A 611 -9.64 41.41 3.43
N LYS A 612 -9.39 40.72 4.55
CA LYS A 612 -9.18 39.26 4.59
C LYS A 612 -10.53 38.53 4.58
N PHE A 613 -11.53 39.11 5.24
CA PHE A 613 -12.94 38.73 5.10
C PHE A 613 -13.68 39.84 4.36
N ILE A 614 -14.66 39.46 3.54
CA ILE A 614 -15.45 40.40 2.74
C ILE A 614 -16.94 40.09 2.99
N GLY A 615 -17.77 41.11 3.21
CA GLY A 615 -19.22 40.87 3.39
C GLY A 615 -19.82 40.17 2.17
N LEU A 616 -20.65 39.14 2.35
CA LEU A 616 -21.18 38.36 1.23
C LEU A 616 -21.97 39.20 0.23
N GLN A 617 -22.82 40.12 0.71
CA GLN A 617 -23.56 41.03 -0.17
C GLN A 617 -22.64 42.06 -0.84
N GLU A 618 -21.66 42.58 -0.12
CA GLU A 618 -20.67 43.52 -0.69
C GLU A 618 -19.84 42.85 -1.79
N PHE A 619 -19.49 41.57 -1.63
CA PHE A 619 -18.80 40.79 -2.64
C PHE A 619 -19.66 40.59 -3.90
N ARG A 620 -20.97 40.32 -3.71
CA ARG A 620 -21.94 40.11 -4.81
C ARG A 620 -22.25 41.39 -5.58
N ASP A 621 -22.45 42.50 -4.87
CA ASP A 621 -22.86 43.79 -5.45
C ASP A 621 -21.72 44.52 -6.18
N ALA A 622 -20.48 44.10 -5.93
CA ALA A 622 -19.32 44.76 -6.49
C ALA A 622 -19.12 44.46 -7.98
N LYS A 623 -19.06 45.55 -8.75
CA LYS A 623 -18.95 45.55 -10.21
C LYS A 623 -17.49 45.51 -10.72
N GLU A 624 -16.54 45.98 -9.91
CA GLU A 624 -15.11 45.97 -10.22
C GLU A 624 -14.39 44.91 -9.38
N SER A 625 -13.12 44.62 -9.68
CA SER A 625 -12.35 43.59 -8.97
C SER A 625 -12.07 43.92 -7.49
N ILE A 626 -12.09 42.91 -6.60
CA ILE A 626 -11.79 43.03 -5.15
C ILE A 626 -10.39 43.55 -4.86
N TYR A 627 -9.50 43.51 -5.85
CA TYR A 627 -8.12 44.00 -5.76
C TYR A 627 -7.95 45.46 -6.25
N GLY A 628 -9.00 46.06 -6.83
CA GLY A 628 -8.95 47.41 -7.39
C GLY A 628 -8.84 48.51 -6.33
N SER A 629 -8.04 49.55 -6.62
CA SER A 629 -7.75 50.65 -5.69
C SER A 629 -8.95 51.53 -5.32
N ARG A 630 -10.04 51.48 -6.10
CA ARG A 630 -11.28 52.26 -5.89
C ARG A 630 -12.36 51.52 -5.09
N TRP A 631 -12.13 50.26 -4.71
CA TRP A 631 -13.07 49.51 -3.89
C TRP A 631 -13.03 50.00 -2.43
N ASN A 632 -13.98 50.89 -2.09
CA ASN A 632 -14.19 51.42 -0.74
C ASN A 632 -15.22 50.57 0.02
N ILE A 633 -14.76 49.79 1.00
CA ILE A 633 -15.60 48.97 1.88
C ILE A 633 -16.03 49.80 3.10
N ARG A 634 -17.28 49.64 3.53
CA ARG A 634 -17.73 50.11 4.84
C ARG A 634 -17.22 49.16 5.93
N VAL A 635 -16.10 49.50 6.55
CA VAL A 635 -15.57 48.74 7.70
C VAL A 635 -16.48 48.99 8.92
N PRO A 636 -17.05 47.96 9.56
CA PRO A 636 -17.78 48.12 10.82
C PRO A 636 -16.87 48.74 11.89
N SER A 637 -17.39 49.66 12.69
CA SER A 637 -16.59 50.29 13.75
C SER A 637 -16.26 49.28 14.86
N LEU A 638 -15.11 49.47 15.53
CA LEU A 638 -14.70 48.65 16.68
C LEU A 638 -15.80 48.56 17.75
N GLY A 639 -16.56 49.64 17.96
CA GLY A 639 -17.71 49.66 18.88
C GLY A 639 -18.86 48.75 18.43
N GLU A 640 -19.16 48.69 17.14
CA GLU A 640 -20.21 47.79 16.60
C GLU A 640 -19.84 46.31 16.81
N VAL A 641 -18.56 45.95 16.68
CA VAL A 641 -18.10 44.56 16.83
C VAL A 641 -17.89 44.17 18.30
N LEU A 642 -17.38 45.09 19.14
CA LEU A 642 -17.28 44.87 20.58
C LEU A 642 -18.66 44.75 21.25
N SER A 643 -19.66 45.51 20.78
CA SER A 643 -21.04 45.38 21.27
C SER A 643 -21.65 44.01 20.97
N TRP A 644 -21.26 43.38 19.85
CA TRP A 644 -21.66 42.01 19.49
C TRP A 644 -21.05 40.97 20.45
N GLY A 645 -19.75 41.10 20.77
CA GLY A 645 -19.09 40.23 21.74
C GLY A 645 -19.57 40.40 23.19
N LEU A 646 -19.87 41.62 23.62
CA LEU A 646 -20.34 41.93 24.98
C LEU A 646 -21.81 41.51 25.23
N LYS A 647 -22.65 41.52 24.20
CA LYS A 647 -24.05 41.04 24.28
C LYS A 647 -24.12 39.54 24.56
N GLN A 648 -23.23 38.73 23.98
CA GLN A 648 -23.19 37.27 24.19
C GLN A 648 -22.64 36.85 25.56
N LEU A 649 -21.91 37.75 26.24
CA LEU A 649 -21.52 37.59 27.65
C LEU A 649 -22.60 38.09 28.64
N GLY A 650 -23.77 38.51 28.14
CA GLY A 650 -24.90 38.96 28.98
C GLY A 650 -24.78 40.38 29.53
N LEU A 651 -23.86 41.21 29.00
CA LEU A 651 -23.47 42.50 29.60
C LEU A 651 -23.83 43.75 28.75
N GLY A 652 -24.66 43.65 27.70
CA GLY A 652 -24.94 44.76 26.79
C GLY A 652 -26.42 45.04 26.47
N PHE A 653 -26.86 46.29 26.66
CA PHE A 653 -28.14 46.86 26.20
C PHE A 653 -27.96 47.53 24.82
N GLY A 654 -28.74 47.12 23.81
CA GLY A 654 -28.83 47.79 22.49
C GLY A 654 -28.50 46.90 21.28
N GLY A 655 -29.31 46.99 20.21
CA GLY A 655 -29.27 46.07 19.06
C GLY A 655 -27.96 46.08 18.25
N GLY A 656 -27.21 44.97 18.30
CA GLY A 656 -25.95 44.77 17.58
C GLY A 656 -26.14 44.40 16.10
N LYS A 657 -25.61 45.23 15.19
CA LYS A 657 -25.76 45.20 13.72
C LYS A 657 -24.99 44.09 12.97
N LEU A 658 -24.46 43.06 13.64
CA LEU A 658 -23.58 42.02 13.03
C LEU A 658 -24.12 40.58 13.12
N GLU A 659 -25.13 40.35 13.94
CA GLU A 659 -25.77 39.04 14.14
C GLU A 659 -26.43 38.57 12.82
N GLY A 660 -26.00 37.40 12.30
CA GLY A 660 -26.54 36.80 11.06
C GLY A 660 -25.86 37.23 9.75
N LYS A 661 -24.70 37.92 9.81
CA LYS A 661 -23.94 38.29 8.60
C LYS A 661 -23.06 37.15 8.10
N LYS A 662 -22.99 36.97 6.79
CA LYS A 662 -22.10 36.02 6.11
C LYS A 662 -20.93 36.76 5.47
N VAL A 663 -19.73 36.19 5.56
CA VAL A 663 -18.52 36.76 4.97
C VAL A 663 -17.82 35.74 4.08
N VAL A 664 -17.27 36.20 2.96
CA VAL A 664 -16.41 35.43 2.07
C VAL A 664 -14.99 35.45 2.63
N VAL A 665 -14.42 34.27 2.84
CA VAL A 665 -13.04 34.10 3.27
C VAL A 665 -12.11 34.16 2.06
N ARG A 666 -11.45 35.30 1.88
CA ARG A 666 -10.66 35.58 0.68
C ARG A 666 -9.54 34.56 0.45
N ALA A 667 -8.89 34.09 1.50
CA ALA A 667 -7.81 33.11 1.40
C ALA A 667 -8.28 31.79 0.77
N ASN A 668 -9.46 31.29 1.18
CA ASN A 668 -10.03 30.06 0.64
C ASN A 668 -10.49 30.25 -0.82
N LEU A 669 -11.06 31.43 -1.13
CA LEU A 669 -11.47 31.77 -2.49
C LEU A 669 -10.28 31.87 -3.45
N GLU A 670 -9.19 32.50 -3.03
CA GLU A 670 -7.94 32.58 -3.79
C GLU A 670 -7.36 31.18 -4.05
N GLU A 671 -7.40 30.30 -3.04
CA GLU A 671 -6.92 28.94 -3.16
C GLU A 671 -7.78 28.09 -4.10
N ALA A 672 -9.11 28.21 -4.02
CA ALA A 672 -10.04 27.58 -4.96
C ALA A 672 -9.75 28.03 -6.39
N GLY A 673 -9.49 29.33 -6.60
CA GLY A 673 -9.13 29.84 -7.92
C GLY A 673 -7.81 29.28 -8.47
N LYS A 674 -6.80 29.09 -7.62
CA LYS A 674 -5.53 28.45 -8.04
C LYS A 674 -5.72 26.98 -8.36
N ALA A 675 -6.48 26.26 -7.53
CA ALA A 675 -6.81 24.85 -7.78
C ALA A 675 -7.55 24.69 -9.11
N PHE A 676 -8.50 25.59 -9.40
CA PHE A 676 -9.20 25.63 -10.68
C PHE A 676 -8.25 25.86 -11.86
N GLU A 677 -7.38 26.86 -11.75
CA GLU A 677 -6.39 27.18 -12.80
C GLU A 677 -5.40 26.03 -13.03
N SER A 678 -5.01 25.31 -11.97
CA SER A 678 -4.15 24.13 -12.05
C SER A 678 -4.86 22.96 -12.77
N ARG A 679 -6.11 22.65 -12.38
CA ARG A 679 -6.89 21.54 -12.95
C ARG A 679 -7.29 21.78 -14.41
N THR A 680 -7.49 23.04 -14.80
CA THR A 680 -7.82 23.42 -16.19
C THR A 680 -6.59 23.66 -17.08
N LYS A 681 -5.37 23.55 -16.51
CA LYS A 681 -4.12 23.78 -17.23
C LYS A 681 -3.90 22.74 -18.32
N GLY A 682 -3.92 23.19 -19.58
CA GLY A 682 -3.68 22.33 -20.74
C GLY A 682 -4.94 21.90 -21.49
N GLN A 683 -6.13 22.29 -21.04
CA GLN A 683 -7.35 22.14 -21.83
C GLN A 683 -7.30 23.05 -23.06
N ARG A 684 -7.04 22.45 -24.22
CA ARG A 684 -6.89 23.15 -25.51
C ARG A 684 -8.11 22.97 -26.43
N SER A 685 -8.84 21.86 -26.29
CA SER A 685 -10.02 21.60 -27.12
C SER A 685 -11.11 22.64 -26.88
N ARG A 686 -11.91 22.94 -27.91
CA ARG A 686 -12.97 23.96 -27.84
C ARG A 686 -14.12 23.48 -26.96
N THR A 687 -14.54 22.24 -27.14
CA THR A 687 -15.56 21.52 -26.36
C THR A 687 -15.14 21.21 -24.92
N GLY A 688 -13.85 20.98 -24.69
CA GLY A 688 -13.29 20.71 -23.36
C GLY A 688 -13.24 21.94 -22.46
N ARG A 689 -13.47 23.13 -23.01
CA ARG A 689 -13.50 24.40 -22.27
C ARG A 689 -14.92 24.87 -21.92
N ILE A 690 -15.95 24.08 -22.23
CA ILE A 690 -17.35 24.47 -22.10
C ILE A 690 -18.08 23.44 -21.23
N TRP A 691 -18.83 23.93 -20.25
CA TRP A 691 -19.66 23.14 -19.34
C TRP A 691 -21.03 23.79 -19.17
N SER A 692 -22.07 22.98 -18.97
CA SER A 692 -23.29 23.46 -18.31
C SER A 692 -22.99 23.71 -16.82
N LEU A 693 -23.79 24.55 -16.15
CA LEU A 693 -23.58 24.85 -14.74
C LEU A 693 -23.61 23.58 -13.85
N VAL A 694 -24.47 22.62 -14.19
CA VAL A 694 -24.57 21.34 -13.48
C VAL A 694 -23.28 20.53 -13.65
N ALA A 695 -22.83 20.35 -14.90
CA ALA A 695 -21.60 19.62 -15.19
C ALA A 695 -20.36 20.29 -14.58
N PHE A 696 -20.32 21.64 -14.57
CA PHE A 696 -19.25 22.39 -13.93
C PHE A 696 -19.20 22.12 -12.42
N ARG A 697 -20.36 22.08 -11.76
CA ARG A 697 -20.41 21.78 -10.32
C ARG A 697 -19.92 20.37 -10.03
N GLU A 698 -20.35 19.37 -10.80
CA GLU A 698 -19.88 18.00 -10.60
C GLU A 698 -18.37 17.85 -10.84
N GLU A 699 -17.84 18.46 -11.90
CA GLU A 699 -16.41 18.40 -12.25
C GLU A 699 -15.49 19.06 -11.19
N PHE A 700 -16.00 20.10 -10.52
CA PHE A 700 -15.21 20.91 -9.59
C PHE A 700 -15.76 20.90 -8.16
N ARG A 701 -16.58 19.90 -7.77
CA ARG A 701 -17.19 19.82 -6.43
C ARG A 701 -16.17 19.69 -5.31
N ASP A 702 -15.08 18.98 -5.57
CA ASP A 702 -14.01 18.62 -4.63
C ASP A 702 -12.81 19.60 -4.66
N LEU A 703 -12.96 20.76 -5.29
CA LEU A 703 -11.86 21.66 -5.66
C LEU A 703 -10.95 22.08 -4.50
N LEU A 704 -11.51 22.20 -3.29
CA LEU A 704 -10.79 22.58 -2.09
C LEU A 704 -10.49 21.41 -1.14
N SER A 705 -11.20 20.29 -1.28
CA SER A 705 -11.12 19.14 -0.39
C SER A 705 -11.72 17.90 -1.07
N PRO A 706 -11.06 16.73 -1.02
CA PRO A 706 -11.60 15.49 -1.56
C PRO A 706 -12.77 14.91 -0.74
N THR A 707 -12.95 15.37 0.50
CA THR A 707 -13.96 14.87 1.43
C THR A 707 -15.16 15.79 1.61
N ASN A 708 -15.01 17.08 1.28
CA ASN A 708 -16.06 18.09 1.43
C ASN A 708 -16.32 18.81 0.11
N GLU A 709 -17.57 18.78 -0.32
CA GLU A 709 -17.98 19.39 -1.58
C GLU A 709 -18.35 20.88 -1.41
N LEU A 710 -18.05 21.69 -2.44
CA LEU A 710 -18.50 23.08 -2.49
C LEU A 710 -20.02 23.16 -2.61
N SER A 711 -20.63 23.98 -1.77
CA SER A 711 -22.06 24.23 -1.85
C SER A 711 -22.44 24.99 -3.12
N THR A 712 -23.73 24.97 -3.47
CA THR A 712 -24.27 25.79 -4.57
C THR A 712 -23.93 27.28 -4.40
N VAL A 713 -23.89 27.79 -3.17
CA VAL A 713 -23.57 29.20 -2.90
C VAL A 713 -22.06 29.45 -3.02
N ASP A 714 -21.22 28.50 -2.58
CA ASP A 714 -19.77 28.59 -2.79
C ASP A 714 -19.42 28.66 -4.27
N PHE A 715 -20.06 27.84 -5.10
CA PHE A 715 -19.88 27.88 -6.56
C PHE A 715 -20.28 29.22 -7.17
N GLU A 716 -21.38 29.84 -6.74
CA GLU A 716 -21.75 31.17 -7.20
C GLU A 716 -20.65 32.21 -6.93
N ILE A 717 -20.06 32.15 -5.73
CA ILE A 717 -18.97 33.05 -5.31
C ILE A 717 -17.68 32.76 -6.09
N LEU A 718 -17.35 31.49 -6.28
CA LEU A 718 -16.20 31.06 -7.07
C LEU A 718 -16.32 31.50 -8.53
N LEU A 719 -17.47 31.28 -9.18
CA LEU A 719 -17.69 31.67 -10.57
C LEU A 719 -17.56 33.19 -10.76
N ARG A 720 -18.17 33.98 -9.88
CA ARG A 720 -18.01 35.45 -9.90
C ARG A 720 -16.55 35.87 -9.74
N TYR A 721 -15.80 35.23 -8.85
CA TYR A 721 -14.37 35.49 -8.67
C TYR A 721 -13.54 35.14 -9.91
N LEU A 722 -13.77 33.95 -10.48
CA LEU A 722 -13.06 33.49 -11.68
C LEU A 722 -13.34 34.40 -12.89
N GLN A 723 -14.57 34.88 -13.05
CA GLN A 723 -14.98 35.79 -14.14
C GLN A 723 -14.46 37.22 -13.91
N ARG A 724 -14.79 37.83 -12.77
CA ARG A 724 -14.52 39.25 -12.49
C ARG A 724 -13.08 39.53 -12.10
N ASP A 725 -12.52 38.72 -11.20
CA ASP A 725 -11.25 39.01 -10.53
C ASP A 725 -10.06 38.34 -11.22
N ARG A 726 -10.26 37.14 -11.77
CA ARG A 726 -9.20 36.38 -12.47
C ARG A 726 -9.31 36.44 -14.00
N ALA A 727 -10.46 36.84 -14.54
CA ALA A 727 -10.75 36.85 -15.98
C ALA A 727 -10.46 35.50 -16.67
N LEU A 728 -10.63 34.38 -15.95
CA LEU A 728 -10.35 33.02 -16.44
C LEU A 728 -11.53 32.41 -17.18
N ILE A 729 -12.76 32.82 -16.86
CA ILE A 729 -13.99 32.25 -17.42
C ILE A 729 -14.94 33.32 -17.93
N SER A 730 -15.89 32.88 -18.76
CA SER A 730 -17.14 33.55 -19.10
C SER A 730 -18.31 32.74 -18.53
N TRP A 731 -19.27 33.41 -17.93
CA TRP A 731 -20.43 32.80 -17.29
C TRP A 731 -21.66 33.69 -17.46
N ASP A 732 -22.77 33.11 -17.93
CA ASP A 732 -24.06 33.80 -18.20
C ASP A 732 -25.19 33.39 -17.25
N GLY A 733 -24.91 32.48 -16.31
CA GLY A 733 -25.90 31.90 -15.40
C GLY A 733 -26.15 30.41 -15.66
N GLU A 734 -26.08 29.94 -16.90
CA GLU A 734 -26.38 28.55 -17.28
C GLU A 734 -25.15 27.82 -17.86
N THR A 735 -24.31 28.54 -18.59
CA THR A 735 -23.13 28.00 -19.29
C THR A 735 -21.85 28.60 -18.71
N VAL A 736 -20.82 27.77 -18.54
CA VAL A 736 -19.48 28.20 -18.09
C VAL A 736 -18.46 27.86 -19.16
N LYS A 737 -17.69 28.86 -19.59
CA LYS A 737 -16.65 28.72 -20.62
C LYS A 737 -15.30 29.21 -20.12
N LEU A 738 -14.24 28.41 -20.28
CA LEU A 738 -12.86 28.82 -20.01
C LEU A 738 -12.36 29.73 -21.13
N ARG A 739 -11.91 30.93 -20.78
CA ARG A 739 -11.45 31.95 -21.74
C ARG A 739 -10.04 31.64 -22.24
N ALA A 740 -9.84 31.71 -23.55
CA ALA A 740 -8.50 31.73 -24.11
C ALA A 740 -7.84 33.11 -23.92
N LYS A 741 -6.51 33.14 -23.99
CA LYS A 741 -5.74 34.37 -23.83
C LYS A 741 -6.13 35.41 -24.91
N GLY A 742 -6.73 36.51 -24.49
CA GLY A 742 -7.18 37.59 -25.38
C GLY A 742 -8.63 37.47 -25.89
N GLU A 743 -9.37 36.44 -25.48
CA GLU A 743 -10.78 36.25 -25.80
C GLU A 743 -11.66 37.20 -24.96
N VAL A 744 -12.73 37.75 -25.55
CA VAL A 744 -13.68 38.66 -24.88
C VAL A 744 -14.57 37.86 -23.91
N ASP A 745 -15.08 38.49 -22.85
CA ASP A 745 -16.03 37.86 -21.94
C ASP A 745 -17.42 37.72 -22.61
N GLN A 746 -17.64 36.63 -23.35
CA GLN A 746 -18.88 36.37 -24.07
C GLN A 746 -19.14 34.87 -24.22
N ILE A 747 -20.38 34.46 -23.99
CA ILE A 747 -20.91 33.13 -24.32
C ILE A 747 -21.74 33.24 -25.60
N THR A 748 -21.51 32.33 -26.54
CA THR A 748 -22.20 32.27 -27.83
C THR A 748 -23.32 31.22 -27.82
N SER A 749 -24.26 31.31 -28.78
CA SER A 749 -25.31 30.29 -29.01
C SER A 749 -24.71 28.90 -29.24
N GLU A 750 -23.54 28.84 -29.87
CA GLU A 750 -22.81 27.60 -30.12
C GLU A 750 -22.27 26.99 -28.82
N ASP A 751 -21.73 27.83 -27.92
CA ASP A 751 -21.23 27.38 -26.61
C ASP A 751 -22.37 26.75 -25.77
N THR A 752 -23.54 27.39 -25.75
CA THR A 752 -24.74 26.87 -25.06
C THR A 752 -25.19 25.53 -25.66
N SER A 753 -25.18 25.42 -26.98
CA SER A 753 -25.56 24.18 -27.67
C SER A 753 -24.61 23.02 -27.35
N ILE A 754 -23.29 23.29 -27.30
CA ILE A 754 -22.27 22.30 -26.90
C ILE A 754 -22.50 21.85 -25.45
N ALA A 755 -22.77 22.78 -24.54
CA ALA A 755 -23.04 22.46 -23.14
C ALA A 755 -24.28 21.54 -23.00
N ASN A 756 -25.36 21.86 -23.71
CA ASN A 756 -26.59 21.06 -23.68
C ASN A 756 -26.40 19.67 -24.30
N LEU A 757 -25.65 19.56 -25.41
CA LEU A 757 -25.33 18.28 -26.04
C LEU A 757 -24.53 17.37 -25.10
N LYS A 758 -23.52 17.92 -24.40
CA LYS A 758 -22.74 17.18 -23.39
C LYS A 758 -23.62 16.68 -22.25
N THR A 759 -24.55 17.52 -21.77
CA THR A 759 -25.51 17.11 -20.74
C THR A 759 -26.40 15.97 -21.23
N LEU A 760 -26.96 16.04 -22.43
CA LEU A 760 -27.81 14.97 -22.97
C LEU A 760 -27.06 13.64 -23.14
N ILE A 761 -25.83 13.68 -23.66
CA ILE A 761 -24.97 12.48 -23.79
C ILE A 761 -24.72 11.84 -22.43
N SER A 762 -24.41 12.66 -21.42
CA SER A 762 -24.22 12.19 -20.04
C SER A 762 -25.47 11.53 -19.48
N ASP A 763 -26.64 12.16 -19.64
CA ASP A 763 -27.91 11.64 -19.12
C ASP A 763 -28.30 10.32 -19.79
N LEU A 764 -28.15 10.21 -21.12
CA LEU A 764 -28.40 8.98 -21.86
C LEU A 764 -27.43 7.86 -21.47
N SER A 765 -26.15 8.18 -21.23
CA SER A 765 -25.15 7.21 -20.74
C SER A 765 -25.50 6.68 -19.34
N ILE A 766 -26.06 7.51 -18.46
CA ILE A 766 -26.54 7.07 -17.15
C ILE A 766 -27.75 6.13 -17.32
N GLN A 767 -28.70 6.48 -18.19
CA GLN A 767 -29.88 5.67 -18.44
C GLN A 767 -29.56 4.29 -19.03
N THR A 768 -28.62 4.20 -19.98
CA THR A 768 -28.21 2.91 -20.56
C THR A 768 -27.62 1.99 -19.50
N LYS A 769 -26.78 2.52 -18.59
CA LYS A 769 -26.25 1.73 -17.45
C LYS A 769 -27.34 1.22 -16.52
N VAL A 770 -28.35 2.03 -16.22
CA VAL A 770 -29.48 1.61 -15.38
C VAL A 770 -30.30 0.50 -16.05
N LEU A 771 -30.55 0.63 -17.36
CA LEU A 771 -31.27 -0.37 -18.15
C LEU A 771 -30.48 -1.68 -18.28
N GLU A 772 -29.16 -1.62 -18.47
CA GLU A 772 -28.27 -2.80 -18.46
C GLU A 772 -28.36 -3.57 -17.14
N GLY A 773 -28.26 -2.87 -16.01
CA GLY A 773 -28.42 -3.50 -14.69
C GLY A 773 -29.78 -4.17 -14.49
N ARG A 774 -30.85 -3.59 -15.07
CA ARG A 774 -32.19 -4.17 -15.03
C ARG A 774 -32.32 -5.43 -15.89
N VAL A 775 -31.70 -5.45 -17.08
CA VAL A 775 -31.65 -6.64 -17.95
C VAL A 775 -30.96 -7.81 -17.21
N ASP A 776 -29.87 -7.53 -16.51
CA ASP A 776 -29.15 -8.54 -15.72
C ASP A 776 -29.99 -9.09 -14.56
N GLU A 777 -30.67 -8.21 -13.82
CA GLU A 777 -31.57 -8.60 -12.72
C GLU A 777 -32.72 -9.50 -13.21
N LEU A 778 -33.33 -9.15 -14.33
CA LEU A 778 -34.42 -9.92 -14.93
C LEU A 778 -33.94 -11.26 -15.49
N ASN A 779 -32.73 -11.32 -16.03
CA ASN A 779 -32.09 -12.57 -16.47
C ASN A 779 -31.83 -13.52 -15.29
N ILE A 780 -31.36 -13.01 -14.14
CA ILE A 780 -31.21 -13.78 -12.91
C ILE A 780 -32.58 -14.30 -12.42
N THR A 781 -33.58 -13.42 -12.44
CA THR A 781 -34.96 -13.76 -12.03
C THR A 781 -35.54 -14.88 -12.90
N ALA A 782 -35.33 -14.82 -14.21
CA ALA A 782 -35.75 -15.87 -15.15
C ALA A 782 -35.06 -17.21 -14.86
N ARG A 783 -33.73 -17.22 -14.67
CA ARG A 783 -32.96 -18.43 -14.33
C ARG A 783 -33.43 -19.09 -13.04
N ASN A 784 -33.63 -18.29 -11.98
CA ASN A 784 -34.12 -18.78 -10.70
C ASN A 784 -35.54 -19.38 -10.80
N ALA A 785 -36.38 -18.84 -11.68
CA ALA A 785 -37.71 -19.37 -11.94
C ALA A 785 -37.66 -20.70 -12.71
N VAL A 786 -36.74 -20.86 -13.67
CA VAL A 786 -36.49 -22.13 -14.39
C VAL A 786 -35.99 -23.22 -13.44
N GLU A 787 -35.05 -22.90 -12.55
CA GLU A 787 -34.54 -23.83 -11.52
C GLU A 787 -35.67 -24.35 -10.61
N ARG A 788 -36.60 -23.46 -10.24
CA ARG A 788 -37.79 -23.79 -9.44
C ARG A 788 -38.92 -24.43 -10.26
N LYS A 789 -38.69 -24.74 -11.54
CA LYS A 789 -39.67 -25.28 -12.49
C LYS A 789 -40.94 -24.43 -12.63
N ASN A 790 -40.82 -23.11 -12.39
CA ASN A 790 -41.91 -22.16 -12.48
C ASN A 790 -41.85 -21.42 -13.82
N ARG A 791 -42.38 -22.08 -14.86
CA ARG A 791 -42.39 -21.58 -16.24
C ARG A 791 -43.12 -20.24 -16.41
N VAL A 792 -44.20 -20.01 -15.64
CA VAL A 792 -45.00 -18.78 -15.73
C VAL A 792 -44.19 -17.57 -15.25
N ALA A 793 -43.47 -17.72 -14.13
CA ALA A 793 -42.60 -16.67 -13.62
C ALA A 793 -41.39 -16.43 -14.54
N ALA A 794 -40.82 -17.49 -15.13
CA ALA A 794 -39.72 -17.38 -16.08
C ALA A 794 -40.12 -16.58 -17.34
N LEU A 795 -41.26 -16.93 -17.96
CA LEU A 795 -41.79 -16.20 -19.13
C LEU A 795 -42.09 -14.73 -18.81
N SER A 796 -42.65 -14.44 -17.62
CA SER A 796 -42.91 -13.06 -17.21
C SER A 796 -41.61 -12.25 -17.08
N ALA A 797 -40.57 -12.83 -16.49
CA ALA A 797 -39.27 -12.16 -16.33
C ALA A 797 -38.58 -11.96 -17.68
N LEU A 798 -38.63 -12.94 -18.58
CA LEU A 798 -38.07 -12.84 -19.93
C LEU A 798 -38.78 -11.80 -20.81
N ARG A 799 -40.12 -11.68 -20.73
CA ARG A 799 -40.84 -10.59 -21.43
C ARG A 799 -40.39 -9.21 -20.97
N SER A 800 -40.29 -9.00 -19.66
CA SER A 800 -39.81 -7.73 -19.09
C SER A 800 -38.34 -7.48 -19.47
N LYS A 801 -37.51 -8.53 -19.50
CA LYS A 801 -36.12 -8.45 -19.96
C LYS A 801 -36.06 -7.97 -21.40
N LYS A 802 -36.87 -8.56 -22.29
CA LYS A 802 -36.87 -8.23 -23.71
C LYS A 802 -37.34 -6.81 -24.01
N LEU A 803 -38.31 -6.31 -23.24
CA LEU A 803 -38.75 -4.92 -23.30
C LEU A 803 -37.62 -3.96 -22.87
N ALA A 804 -36.91 -4.29 -21.80
CA ALA A 804 -35.76 -3.53 -21.33
C ALA A 804 -34.60 -3.54 -22.35
N GLU A 805 -34.29 -4.69 -22.96
CA GLU A 805 -33.28 -4.82 -24.03
C GLU A 805 -33.63 -3.99 -25.27
N THR A 806 -34.90 -4.01 -25.69
CA THR A 806 -35.38 -3.23 -26.84
C THR A 806 -35.24 -1.73 -26.56
N THR A 807 -35.58 -1.31 -25.35
CA THR A 807 -35.44 0.09 -24.91
C THR A 807 -33.97 0.48 -24.82
N LEU A 808 -33.13 -0.38 -24.25
CA LEU A 808 -31.68 -0.20 -24.17
C LEU A 808 -31.06 -0.05 -25.57
N GLY A 809 -31.47 -0.88 -26.53
CA GLY A 809 -31.02 -0.78 -27.92
C GLY A 809 -31.37 0.55 -28.58
N LYS A 810 -32.60 1.06 -28.37
CA LYS A 810 -33.01 2.39 -28.86
C LYS A 810 -32.19 3.52 -28.23
N ARG A 811 -31.91 3.45 -26.93
CA ARG A 811 -31.11 4.46 -26.21
C ARG A 811 -29.64 4.43 -26.64
N HIS A 812 -29.05 3.23 -26.81
CA HIS A 812 -27.69 3.07 -27.36
C HIS A 812 -27.56 3.63 -28.77
N ALA A 813 -28.55 3.39 -29.65
CA ALA A 813 -28.55 3.96 -31.00
C ALA A 813 -28.60 5.50 -30.98
N THR A 814 -29.42 6.07 -30.10
CA THR A 814 -29.52 7.53 -29.93
C THR A 814 -28.22 8.11 -29.37
N LEU A 815 -27.63 7.47 -28.35
CA LEU A 815 -26.36 7.87 -27.76
C LEU A 815 -25.24 7.88 -28.81
N ALA A 816 -25.12 6.80 -29.60
CA ALA A 816 -24.10 6.69 -30.65
C ALA A 816 -24.21 7.82 -31.69
N GLN A 817 -25.43 8.20 -32.08
CA GLN A 817 -25.65 9.30 -33.01
C GLN A 817 -25.30 10.66 -32.40
N LEU A 818 -25.60 10.89 -31.12
CA LEU A 818 -25.22 12.12 -30.43
C LEU A 818 -23.70 12.22 -30.24
N GLU A 819 -23.03 11.11 -29.94
CA GLU A 819 -21.57 11.03 -29.87
C GLU A 819 -20.92 11.29 -31.23
N GLU A 820 -21.50 10.82 -32.34
CA GLU A 820 -21.03 11.13 -33.70
C GLU A 820 -21.15 12.63 -34.02
N VAL A 821 -22.28 13.25 -33.66
CA VAL A 821 -22.48 14.70 -33.78
C VAL A 821 -21.45 15.45 -32.93
N PHE A 822 -21.23 15.02 -31.69
CA PHE A 822 -20.26 15.62 -30.79
C PHE A 822 -18.83 15.52 -31.34
N ALA A 823 -18.44 14.35 -31.85
CA ALA A 823 -17.14 14.14 -32.49
C ALA A 823 -16.95 15.04 -33.72
N SER A 824 -18.01 15.23 -34.52
CA SER A 824 -17.97 16.13 -35.68
C SER A 824 -17.78 17.60 -35.25
N ILE A 825 -18.40 18.01 -34.14
CA ILE A 825 -18.22 19.34 -33.53
C ILE A 825 -16.77 19.51 -33.01
N GLU A 826 -16.18 18.48 -32.40
CA GLU A 826 -14.79 18.53 -31.94
C GLU A 826 -13.77 18.68 -33.08
N GLN A 827 -14.08 18.09 -34.24
CA GLN A 827 -13.21 18.13 -35.42
C GLN A 827 -13.31 19.43 -36.23
N ALA A 828 -14.33 20.27 -35.98
CA ALA A 828 -14.49 21.54 -36.69
C ALA A 828 -13.31 22.50 -36.44
N ALA A 829 -12.61 22.88 -37.51
CA ALA A 829 -11.35 23.62 -37.42
C ALA A 829 -11.55 25.11 -37.13
N ASP A 830 -12.60 25.73 -37.70
CA ASP A 830 -12.93 27.14 -37.50
C ASP A 830 -14.41 27.36 -37.12
N GLN A 831 -14.78 28.61 -36.84
CA GLN A 831 -16.15 28.95 -36.40
C GLN A 831 -17.18 28.86 -37.53
N VAL A 832 -16.77 28.99 -38.79
CA VAL A 832 -17.67 28.86 -39.95
C VAL A 832 -17.98 27.39 -40.20
N ASP A 833 -16.98 26.53 -40.08
CA ASP A 833 -17.12 25.08 -40.17
C ASP A 833 -17.98 24.54 -39.03
N LEU A 834 -17.83 25.09 -37.81
CA LEU A 834 -18.66 24.72 -36.66
C LEU A 834 -20.15 25.02 -36.94
N VAL A 835 -20.48 26.22 -37.43
CA VAL A 835 -21.87 26.58 -37.74
C VAL A 835 -22.45 25.66 -38.81
N LYS A 836 -21.68 25.33 -39.86
CA LYS A 836 -22.11 24.38 -40.89
C LYS A 836 -22.33 22.96 -40.35
N VAL A 837 -21.44 22.49 -39.47
CA VAL A 837 -21.59 21.18 -38.80
C VAL A 837 -22.86 21.20 -37.96
N MET A 838 -23.09 22.25 -37.18
CA MET A 838 -24.29 22.38 -36.35
C MET A 838 -25.59 22.46 -37.18
N GLU A 839 -25.60 23.17 -38.31
CA GLU A 839 -26.73 23.19 -39.25
C GLU A 839 -26.99 21.80 -39.87
N GLY A 840 -25.94 21.07 -40.24
CA GLY A 840 -26.05 19.70 -40.74
C GLY A 840 -26.54 18.72 -39.67
N SER A 841 -26.04 18.84 -38.44
CA SER A 841 -26.43 18.02 -37.29
C SER A 841 -27.84 18.32 -36.80
N ALA A 842 -28.33 19.55 -36.92
CA ALA A 842 -29.72 19.90 -36.66
C ALA A 842 -30.70 19.12 -37.56
N SER A 843 -30.31 18.79 -38.81
CA SER A 843 -31.10 17.93 -39.69
C SER A 843 -31.10 16.47 -39.26
N VAL A 844 -29.98 15.96 -38.70
CA VAL A 844 -29.86 14.60 -38.18
C VAL A 844 -30.69 14.45 -36.90
N LEU A 845 -30.63 15.43 -36.00
CA LEU A 845 -31.44 15.51 -34.78
C LEU A 845 -32.94 15.63 -35.10
N LYS A 846 -33.32 16.36 -36.15
CA LYS A 846 -34.70 16.37 -36.67
C LYS A 846 -35.14 15.02 -37.24
N GLY A 847 -34.23 14.30 -37.90
CA GLY A 847 -34.51 12.97 -38.47
C GLY A 847 -34.82 11.91 -37.41
N LEU A 848 -34.20 12.02 -36.25
CA LEU A 848 -34.46 11.21 -35.06
C LEU A 848 -35.86 11.42 -34.46
N ASN A 849 -36.51 12.54 -34.76
CA ASN A 849 -37.76 12.97 -34.12
C ASN A 849 -38.93 13.12 -35.11
N LYS A 850 -38.97 12.32 -36.18
CA LYS A 850 -39.96 12.42 -37.28
C LYS A 850 -41.43 12.17 -36.86
N GLU A 851 -41.70 11.89 -35.58
CA GLU A 851 -43.06 11.82 -35.02
C GLU A 851 -43.61 13.16 -34.48
N VAL A 852 -42.82 14.24 -34.43
CA VAL A 852 -43.32 15.54 -33.96
C VAL A 852 -42.88 16.64 -34.93
N GLY A 853 -43.85 17.24 -35.64
CA GLY A 853 -43.62 18.11 -36.78
C GLY A 853 -43.11 19.53 -36.47
N GLY A 854 -42.40 20.12 -37.45
CA GLY A 854 -41.91 21.51 -37.51
C GLY A 854 -40.75 21.76 -36.53
N VAL A 855 -39.67 22.52 -36.80
CA VAL A 855 -39.62 23.97 -37.08
C VAL A 855 -38.19 24.35 -37.57
N GLU A 856 -38.03 25.51 -38.22
CA GLU A 856 -36.96 25.90 -39.16
C GLU A 856 -35.69 26.60 -38.62
N ARG A 857 -35.38 26.72 -37.31
CA ARG A 857 -34.11 27.38 -36.86
C ARG A 857 -33.34 26.65 -35.74
N VAL A 858 -32.02 26.91 -35.66
CA VAL A 858 -31.06 26.27 -34.73
C VAL A 858 -31.38 26.56 -33.26
N ASP A 859 -31.88 27.76 -32.94
CA ASP A 859 -32.35 28.10 -31.58
C ASP A 859 -33.56 27.22 -31.16
N ASP A 860 -34.43 26.87 -32.12
CA ASP A 860 -35.62 26.04 -31.87
C ASP A 860 -35.27 24.55 -31.66
N VAL A 861 -34.08 24.10 -32.12
CA VAL A 861 -33.62 22.70 -31.97
C VAL A 861 -33.17 22.43 -30.53
N VAL A 862 -32.58 23.43 -29.87
CA VAL A 862 -32.15 23.35 -28.47
C VAL A 862 -33.34 23.42 -27.51
N ASP A 863 -34.34 24.25 -27.81
CA ASP A 863 -35.60 24.28 -27.05
C ASP A 863 -36.44 23.00 -27.27
N GLY A 864 -36.38 22.40 -28.46
CA GLY A 864 -36.93 21.06 -28.72
C GLY A 864 -36.26 19.96 -27.89
N LEU A 865 -34.95 20.04 -27.66
CA LEU A 865 -34.23 19.15 -26.75
C LEU A 865 -34.66 19.35 -25.28
N ARG A 866 -34.86 20.60 -24.83
CA ARG A 866 -35.33 20.92 -23.46
C ARG A 866 -36.73 20.37 -23.18
N GLU A 867 -37.61 20.40 -24.17
CA GLU A 867 -38.99 19.92 -24.00
C GLU A 867 -39.08 18.39 -24.01
N GLU A 868 -38.16 17.70 -24.69
CA GLU A 868 -37.98 16.24 -24.55
C GLU A 868 -37.31 15.84 -23.24
N MET A 869 -36.37 16.62 -22.69
CA MET A 869 -35.83 16.39 -21.33
C MET A 869 -36.94 16.38 -20.26
N ARG A 870 -38.07 17.06 -20.51
CA ARG A 870 -39.27 17.02 -19.64
C ARG A 870 -40.14 15.78 -19.82
N LYS A 871 -40.02 15.06 -20.95
CA LYS A 871 -40.72 13.80 -21.22
C LYS A 871 -39.92 12.56 -20.80
N VAL A 872 -38.72 12.73 -20.23
CA VAL A 872 -37.89 11.66 -19.65
C VAL A 872 -38.44 11.20 -18.30
N ASN A 873 -39.67 10.69 -18.30
CA ASN A 873 -40.21 9.79 -17.28
C ASN A 873 -40.58 8.42 -17.88
N GLU A 874 -40.23 8.17 -19.15
CA GLU A 874 -40.48 6.90 -19.84
C GLU A 874 -39.73 5.71 -19.21
N VAL A 875 -38.58 5.97 -18.56
CA VAL A 875 -37.87 4.93 -17.80
C VAL A 875 -38.66 4.53 -16.55
N GLY A 876 -39.39 5.46 -15.93
CA GLY A 876 -40.24 5.17 -14.77
C GLY A 876 -41.43 4.26 -15.11
N ASP A 877 -42.02 4.44 -16.29
CA ASP A 877 -43.19 3.67 -16.73
C ASP A 877 -42.80 2.25 -17.21
N VAL A 878 -41.65 2.08 -17.87
CA VAL A 878 -41.10 0.74 -18.20
C VAL A 878 -40.61 0.00 -16.95
N ILE A 879 -40.25 0.72 -15.88
CA ILE A 879 -39.91 0.15 -14.57
C ILE A 879 -41.18 -0.30 -13.82
N ALA A 880 -42.34 0.32 -14.06
CA ALA A 880 -43.55 0.12 -13.26
C ALA A 880 -44.59 -0.83 -13.91
N GLU A 881 -44.69 -0.93 -15.24
CA GLU A 881 -45.74 -1.72 -15.90
C GLU A 881 -45.24 -2.96 -16.64
N GLY A 882 -45.77 -4.13 -16.24
CA GLY A 882 -45.69 -5.38 -16.98
C GLY A 882 -46.66 -5.41 -18.17
N GLY A 883 -46.48 -4.50 -19.13
CA GLY A 883 -47.28 -4.43 -20.36
C GLY A 883 -46.91 -5.53 -21.37
N LYS A 884 -47.93 -6.14 -21.98
CA LYS A 884 -47.83 -7.24 -22.97
C LYS A 884 -47.60 -6.77 -24.42
N GLU A 885 -47.56 -5.47 -24.69
CA GLU A 885 -47.50 -4.95 -26.06
C GLU A 885 -46.06 -4.66 -26.50
N GLY A 886 -45.64 -5.22 -27.64
CA GLY A 886 -44.37 -4.89 -28.30
C GLY A 886 -43.22 -5.90 -28.14
N VAL A 887 -43.46 -7.06 -27.51
CA VAL A 887 -42.45 -8.13 -27.35
C VAL A 887 -42.71 -9.26 -28.35
N ASP A 888 -41.66 -9.72 -29.04
CA ASP A 888 -41.73 -10.93 -29.87
C ASP A 888 -41.79 -12.17 -28.96
N GLU A 889 -42.97 -12.78 -28.86
CA GLU A 889 -43.20 -13.97 -28.05
C GLU A 889 -42.39 -15.19 -28.53
N GLY A 890 -42.03 -15.24 -29.82
CA GLY A 890 -41.19 -16.33 -30.36
C GLY A 890 -39.78 -16.28 -29.79
N GLU A 891 -39.17 -15.08 -29.74
CA GLU A 891 -37.83 -14.91 -29.16
C GLU A 891 -37.79 -15.19 -27.65
N VAL A 892 -38.89 -14.89 -26.93
CA VAL A 892 -39.03 -15.18 -25.50
C VAL A 892 -39.13 -16.69 -25.23
N ASP A 893 -39.89 -17.41 -26.06
CA ASP A 893 -40.05 -18.86 -25.95
C ASP A 893 -38.75 -19.59 -26.30
N ASP A 894 -38.02 -19.14 -27.33
CA ASP A 894 -36.71 -19.68 -27.71
C ASP A 894 -35.67 -19.49 -26.59
N GLU A 895 -35.66 -18.32 -25.93
CA GLU A 895 -34.75 -18.06 -24.81
C GLU A 895 -35.10 -18.92 -23.57
N LEU A 896 -36.38 -19.13 -23.30
CA LEU A 896 -36.81 -20.04 -22.25
C LEU A 896 -36.37 -21.49 -22.54
N GLU A 897 -36.53 -21.98 -23.78
CA GLU A 897 -36.11 -23.32 -24.17
C GLU A 897 -34.60 -23.49 -23.99
N ALA A 898 -33.80 -22.47 -24.34
CA ALA A 898 -32.36 -22.47 -24.13
C ALA A 898 -32.00 -22.58 -22.63
N LEU A 899 -32.68 -21.84 -21.75
CA LEU A 899 -32.47 -21.91 -20.30
C LEU A 899 -32.88 -23.28 -19.72
N GLU A 900 -34.03 -23.82 -20.14
CA GLU A 900 -34.49 -25.15 -19.71
C GLU A 900 -33.54 -26.28 -20.16
N LYS A 901 -32.96 -26.17 -21.37
CA LYS A 901 -31.97 -27.11 -21.89
C LYS A 901 -30.64 -27.05 -21.13
N GLU A 902 -30.20 -25.86 -20.77
CA GLU A 902 -28.97 -25.68 -19.99
C GLU A 902 -29.10 -26.25 -18.58
N GLU A 903 -30.23 -26.03 -17.90
CA GLU A 903 -30.49 -26.62 -16.58
C GLU A 903 -30.59 -28.15 -16.64
N ARG A 904 -31.18 -28.72 -17.71
CA ARG A 904 -31.19 -30.17 -17.93
C ARG A 904 -29.78 -30.73 -18.07
N ARG A 905 -28.92 -30.07 -18.84
CA ARG A 905 -27.52 -30.47 -19.04
C ARG A 905 -26.73 -30.46 -17.73
N LYS A 906 -26.95 -29.45 -16.88
CA LYS A 906 -26.34 -29.38 -15.54
C LYS A 906 -26.80 -30.51 -14.63
N ALA A 907 -28.10 -30.82 -14.62
CA ALA A 907 -28.64 -31.93 -13.84
C ALA A 907 -28.05 -33.28 -14.28
N GLU A 908 -27.95 -33.52 -15.59
CA GLU A 908 -27.33 -34.72 -16.16
C GLU A 908 -25.83 -34.83 -15.80
N GLU A 909 -25.10 -33.70 -15.75
CA GLU A 909 -23.69 -33.69 -15.36
C GLU A 909 -23.50 -33.99 -13.86
N VAL A 910 -24.40 -33.50 -13.00
CA VAL A 910 -24.40 -33.83 -11.56
C VAL A 910 -24.67 -35.31 -11.35
N GLU A 911 -25.70 -35.88 -11.99
CA GLU A 911 -25.99 -37.32 -11.91
C GLU A 911 -24.84 -38.18 -12.42
N ARG A 912 -24.14 -37.74 -13.48
CA ARG A 912 -22.96 -38.44 -13.99
C ARG A 912 -21.83 -38.46 -12.96
N LYS A 913 -21.53 -37.32 -12.33
CA LYS A 913 -20.50 -37.22 -11.28
C LYS A 913 -20.84 -38.08 -10.06
N GLU A 914 -22.09 -38.05 -9.60
CA GLU A 914 -22.54 -38.89 -8.48
C GLU A 914 -22.43 -40.39 -8.80
N ARG A 915 -22.70 -40.77 -10.06
CA ARG A 915 -22.55 -42.15 -10.52
C ARG A 915 -21.08 -42.58 -10.55
N GLU A 916 -20.19 -41.75 -11.10
CA GLU A 916 -18.74 -42.01 -11.16
C GLU A 916 -18.15 -42.14 -9.75
N GLU A 917 -18.57 -41.31 -8.79
CA GLU A 917 -18.14 -41.40 -7.39
C GLU A 917 -18.59 -42.69 -6.72
N ARG A 918 -19.83 -43.15 -6.98
CA ARG A 918 -20.35 -44.41 -6.43
C ARG A 918 -19.57 -45.61 -6.99
N GLU A 919 -19.35 -45.65 -8.30
CA GLU A 919 -18.58 -46.72 -8.96
C GLU A 919 -17.13 -46.77 -8.44
N SER A 920 -16.50 -45.61 -8.17
CA SER A 920 -15.17 -45.54 -7.57
C SER A 920 -15.12 -46.11 -6.15
N ARG A 921 -16.13 -45.84 -5.31
CA ARG A 921 -16.20 -46.38 -3.94
C ARG A 921 -16.36 -47.89 -3.92
N GLU A 922 -17.21 -48.44 -4.79
CA GLU A 922 -17.42 -49.88 -4.93
C GLU A 922 -16.16 -50.61 -5.42
N ALA A 923 -15.41 -50.00 -6.35
CA ALA A 923 -14.13 -50.53 -6.82
C ALA A 923 -13.07 -50.57 -5.71
N GLU A 924 -13.02 -49.53 -4.87
CA GLU A 924 -12.07 -49.46 -3.75
C GLU A 924 -12.39 -50.47 -2.64
N GLU A 925 -13.68 -50.70 -2.35
CA GLU A 925 -14.11 -51.72 -1.38
C GLU A 925 -13.81 -53.14 -1.88
N THR A 926 -14.00 -53.38 -3.19
CA THR A 926 -13.66 -54.66 -3.84
C THR A 926 -12.16 -54.93 -3.80
N LYS A 927 -11.33 -53.90 -4.04
CA LYS A 927 -9.88 -53.99 -3.95
C LYS A 927 -9.41 -54.36 -2.54
N LYS A 928 -9.99 -53.75 -1.50
CA LYS A 928 -9.67 -54.09 -0.10
C LYS A 928 -9.98 -55.56 0.23
N ARG A 929 -11.13 -56.09 -0.23
CA ARG A 929 -11.46 -57.51 -0.04
C ARG A 929 -10.51 -58.46 -0.76
N LEU A 930 -10.05 -58.09 -1.95
CA LEU A 930 -9.05 -58.86 -2.71
C LEU A 930 -7.69 -58.87 -2.00
N ASP A 931 -7.26 -57.72 -1.47
CA ASP A 931 -6.02 -57.60 -0.72
C ASP A 931 -6.06 -58.45 0.57
N GLU A 932 -7.18 -58.44 1.30
CA GLU A 932 -7.41 -59.29 2.49
C GLU A 932 -7.36 -60.80 2.17
N LEU A 933 -7.95 -61.21 1.04
CA LEU A 933 -7.90 -62.59 0.57
C LEU A 933 -6.48 -63.01 0.19
N SER A 934 -5.72 -62.13 -0.46
CA SER A 934 -4.33 -62.40 -0.84
C SER A 934 -3.40 -62.54 0.37
N GLU A 935 -3.63 -61.75 1.43
CA GLU A 935 -2.87 -61.82 2.67
C GLU A 935 -3.20 -63.11 3.44
N ALA A 936 -4.47 -63.52 3.47
CA ALA A 936 -4.88 -64.80 4.05
C ALA A 936 -4.25 -66.00 3.31
N GLU A 937 -4.13 -65.92 1.98
CA GLU A 937 -3.48 -66.94 1.16
C GLU A 937 -1.96 -67.01 1.40
N ARG A 938 -1.32 -65.85 1.62
CA ARG A 938 0.09 -65.76 1.99
C ARG A 938 0.37 -66.41 3.35
N ILE A 939 -0.47 -66.12 4.35
CA ILE A 939 -0.38 -66.73 5.70
C ILE A 939 -0.58 -68.25 5.64
N ALA A 940 -1.46 -68.74 4.75
CA ALA A 940 -1.67 -70.17 4.55
C ALA A 940 -0.45 -70.87 3.92
N ARG A 941 0.26 -70.19 3.00
CA ARG A 941 1.50 -70.70 2.40
C ARG A 941 2.68 -70.74 3.37
N GLU A 942 2.82 -69.74 4.25
CA GLU A 942 3.89 -69.72 5.26
C GLU A 942 3.76 -70.81 6.32
N LYS A 943 2.54 -71.31 6.58
CA LYS A 943 2.31 -72.45 7.48
C LYS A 943 2.63 -73.82 6.86
N ALA A 944 2.91 -73.88 5.56
CA ALA A 944 3.15 -75.12 4.83
C ALA A 944 4.60 -75.21 4.33
N THR A 945 5.55 -75.40 5.26
CA THR A 945 6.91 -75.86 4.92
C THR A 945 7.35 -76.97 5.89
N PRO A 946 7.69 -78.18 5.43
CA PRO A 946 8.07 -79.31 6.29
C PRO A 946 9.61 -79.49 6.41
N GLU A 947 10.08 -79.87 7.61
CA GLU A 947 11.43 -80.41 7.85
C GLU A 947 11.56 -81.88 7.38
N PRO A 948 12.78 -82.38 7.06
CA PRO A 948 12.97 -83.70 6.47
C PRO A 948 13.26 -84.78 7.52
N GLU A 949 12.65 -85.97 7.40
CA GLU A 949 13.36 -87.25 7.21
C GLU A 949 12.45 -88.49 7.27
N LYS A 950 12.72 -89.40 6.31
CA LYS A 950 12.61 -90.87 6.32
C LYS A 950 11.22 -91.55 6.50
N GLY A 951 10.83 -92.24 5.42
CA GLY A 951 10.14 -93.53 5.55
C GLY A 951 8.98 -93.79 4.58
N THR A 952 9.29 -94.46 3.46
CA THR A 952 8.45 -95.46 2.75
C THR A 952 6.98 -95.16 2.41
N GLY A 953 6.71 -95.07 1.10
CA GLY A 953 5.74 -95.96 0.43
C GLY A 953 4.25 -95.61 0.42
N THR A 954 3.78 -95.19 -0.78
CA THR A 954 2.47 -95.47 -1.40
C THR A 954 1.18 -95.00 -0.71
N ASN A 955 0.62 -93.87 -1.19
CA ASN A 955 -0.82 -93.60 -1.47
C ASN A 955 -1.13 -92.09 -1.49
N ALA A 956 -0.53 -91.33 -2.42
CA ALA A 956 -0.76 -89.88 -2.53
C ALA A 956 -1.58 -89.45 -3.77
N GLU A 957 -1.80 -90.33 -4.75
CA GLU A 957 -2.51 -89.96 -5.99
C GLU A 957 -4.05 -90.08 -5.90
N GLU A 958 -4.60 -90.95 -5.05
CA GLU A 958 -6.08 -91.10 -4.92
C GLU A 958 -6.76 -90.02 -4.06
N ALA A 959 -6.01 -89.29 -3.23
CA ALA A 959 -6.56 -88.28 -2.32
C ALA A 959 -6.64 -86.87 -2.95
N ALA A 960 -5.84 -86.61 -3.99
CA ALA A 960 -5.80 -85.32 -4.66
C ALA A 960 -6.96 -85.15 -5.65
N GLU A 961 -7.32 -86.20 -6.39
CA GLU A 961 -8.41 -86.14 -7.39
C GLU A 961 -9.81 -85.98 -6.75
N LYS A 962 -10.04 -86.60 -5.59
CA LYS A 962 -11.33 -86.46 -4.87
C LYS A 962 -11.61 -85.05 -4.36
N ARG A 963 -10.58 -84.27 -4.01
CA ARG A 963 -10.75 -82.89 -3.50
C ARG A 963 -11.01 -81.87 -4.60
N VAL A 964 -10.50 -82.11 -5.80
CA VAL A 964 -10.74 -81.23 -6.95
C VAL A 964 -12.17 -81.41 -7.48
N GLU A 965 -12.68 -82.65 -7.50
CA GLU A 965 -14.05 -82.93 -7.92
C GLU A 965 -15.11 -82.32 -6.98
N GLU A 966 -14.92 -82.37 -5.66
CA GLU A 966 -15.82 -81.73 -4.68
C GLU A 966 -15.84 -80.20 -4.79
N SER A 967 -14.70 -79.57 -5.13
CA SER A 967 -14.61 -78.11 -5.30
C SER A 967 -15.31 -77.64 -6.58
N THR A 968 -15.18 -78.40 -7.69
CA THR A 968 -15.87 -78.08 -8.95
C THR A 968 -17.38 -78.27 -8.91
N MET A 969 -17.91 -79.18 -8.08
CA MET A 969 -19.36 -79.31 -7.88
C MET A 969 -19.97 -78.16 -7.05
N SER A 970 -19.19 -77.55 -6.16
CA SER A 970 -19.63 -76.37 -5.39
C SER A 970 -19.79 -75.13 -6.29
N MET A 971 -18.86 -74.93 -7.23
CA MET A 971 -18.92 -73.77 -8.15
C MET A 971 -20.03 -73.87 -9.21
N LYS A 972 -20.52 -75.07 -9.53
CA LYS A 972 -21.60 -75.27 -10.52
C LYS A 972 -23.02 -74.99 -9.97
N ARG A 973 -23.18 -74.77 -8.66
CA ARG A 973 -24.47 -74.43 -8.03
C ARG A 973 -24.75 -72.93 -7.91
N MET A 974 -23.87 -72.06 -8.40
CA MET A 974 -24.04 -70.60 -8.37
C MET A 974 -24.16 -70.00 -9.79
N SER A 975 -24.87 -70.69 -10.69
CA SER A 975 -25.30 -70.11 -11.95
C SER A 975 -26.55 -69.26 -11.73
N LEU A 976 -26.46 -68.00 -12.16
CA LEU A 976 -27.50 -66.96 -12.11
C LEU A 976 -28.77 -67.40 -12.86
N GLU A 977 -29.92 -67.40 -12.18
CA GLU A 977 -31.22 -67.23 -12.81
C GLU A 977 -31.49 -65.73 -13.03
N PRO A 978 -32.03 -65.29 -14.18
CA PRO A 978 -32.41 -63.89 -14.37
C PRO A 978 -33.82 -63.64 -13.82
N PRO A 979 -34.10 -62.54 -13.10
CA PRO A 979 -35.47 -62.16 -12.81
C PRO A 979 -36.11 -61.45 -13.99
N GLU A 980 -37.37 -61.82 -14.20
CA GLU A 980 -38.29 -61.35 -15.22
C GLU A 980 -38.61 -59.86 -15.13
N LYS A 981 -38.91 -59.28 -16.29
CA LYS A 981 -39.65 -58.03 -16.43
C LYS A 981 -41.07 -58.19 -15.88
N VAL A 982 -41.53 -57.27 -15.05
CA VAL A 982 -42.96 -56.95 -14.93
C VAL A 982 -43.14 -55.44 -15.05
N PHE A 983 -43.81 -55.05 -16.13
CA PHE A 983 -44.44 -53.75 -16.30
C PHE A 983 -45.67 -53.66 -15.39
N ALA A 984 -45.80 -52.55 -14.66
CA ALA A 984 -47.05 -51.82 -14.41
C ALA A 984 -46.70 -50.40 -13.94
#